data_AF-A0A7J9WUA8-F1
#
_entry.id   AF-A0A7J9WUA8-F1
#
_cell.length_a   1.000
_cell.length_b   1.000
_cell.length_c   1.000
_cell.angle_alpha   90.00
_cell.angle_beta   90.00
_cell.angle_gamma   90.00
#
_symmetry.space_group_name_H-M   'P 1'
#
loop_
_entity.id
_entity.type
_entity.pdbx_description
1 polymer ?
#
loop_
_entity_poly.entity_id
_entity_poly.type
_entity_poly.pdbx_seq_one_letter_code
_entity_poly.pdbx_strand_id
1 'polypeptide(L)'
;MTIERTQPIQWHNEGTLRAATRWISGHDDGLAELLKNVRRAYQTDRLDVAVEQRASVLLFQDGNDTSAGRIAVLDVGGAMIDDVEAWSVWHDPSASHRSSGLDEEQTQGQGGKAYLFAMFDDQCRFLGVNDRKRNCKGFEGPPGSEDRGTPGWIPNEAEGREVSISSTTAELNAALEPYGIDLNDLPTVVRDAIVAREAFTLVEGVAPTEMYKQRIPADDLVWKLLRHDQTAMVIEQVEIYAIHNGKSMNGGKHLQLPEIPPYPSLEKPEVHVIPEELPLSNDQLISTNEGGKKDAGRLTLFTSRDNMHWAYKLLRPRWRMNYRAGKQPIGSKSIAEFAPGNSGAQFVYGIVELPALDPGYVETGRKRPKDGPLVEAVDAFAAEKIAQIAKRINDLRRQELDERSLDQVHEENRKLDAFKNNFLPSAQGGSGSGEGGDDLSKKRRKRTEKPKAGFPSELEYAVPDGGLHVGRGVDLNLAYQLGVSVLDGDGNRIPSPRLEWFSSDPKVGSVDGEWLKPVGKGKCDVWVRVKGTALESEHVPVRVWLVEHVFLAPRELSVEVGKKALITAEVTDDDGDRSTDVLLDWRHDAADQALVRIGSVGWVTGNKEGRTDVFAGADGLWARRPVEVTILPSKDKEKRGGGFPELKLTDRDVDPATGRVREGNPDAPALWQETVDYVNNIFWLNLQSPAAAYAFKQSSETPRLWRLFHIERLMEMVELVWMDEEFTRRGENEPPDLWASHRIALENRRVQTIQNMWTKLRAYVEGGKLEAG
;
A
#
# COMPACT_ATOMS: atom_id res chain seq x y z
N MET A 1 -33.19 55.74 -15.58
CA MET A 1 -33.19 55.11 -16.92
C MET A 1 -34.18 53.96 -16.88
N THR A 2 -35.20 53.99 -17.73
CA THR A 2 -36.19 52.92 -17.89
C THR A 2 -35.86 52.19 -19.18
N ILE A 3 -35.59 50.89 -19.09
CA ILE A 3 -35.26 50.06 -20.26
C ILE A 3 -36.57 49.77 -21.01
N GLU A 4 -36.63 50.18 -22.28
CA GLU A 4 -37.71 49.78 -23.19
C GLU A 4 -37.50 48.32 -23.60
N ARG A 5 -38.42 47.45 -23.20
CA ARG A 5 -38.36 46.01 -23.51
C ARG A 5 -39.15 45.76 -24.80
N THR A 6 -38.49 45.21 -25.82
CA THR A 6 -39.07 45.03 -27.15
C THR A 6 -39.78 43.70 -27.33
N GLN A 7 -39.28 42.60 -26.75
CA GLN A 7 -39.90 41.27 -26.80
C GLN A 7 -39.60 40.43 -25.55
N PRO A 8 -40.48 39.47 -25.18
CA PRO A 8 -40.18 38.45 -24.17
C PRO A 8 -39.02 37.56 -24.59
N ILE A 9 -38.31 37.00 -23.62
CA ILE A 9 -37.27 35.98 -23.85
C ILE A 9 -37.94 34.76 -24.53
N GLN A 10 -37.33 34.29 -25.62
CA GLN A 10 -37.73 33.04 -26.28
C GLN A 10 -36.83 31.89 -25.83
N TRP A 11 -37.43 30.73 -25.57
CA TRP A 11 -36.73 29.51 -25.16
C TRP A 11 -36.78 28.49 -26.30
N HIS A 12 -35.67 27.81 -26.56
CA HIS A 12 -35.63 26.71 -27.51
C HIS A 12 -35.99 25.40 -26.79
N ASN A 13 -37.19 24.88 -27.00
CA ASN A 13 -37.75 23.76 -26.21
C ASN A 13 -36.82 22.54 -26.13
N GLU A 14 -36.34 22.04 -27.26
CA GLU A 14 -35.40 20.91 -27.30
C GLU A 14 -34.06 21.23 -26.60
N GLY A 15 -33.58 22.46 -26.75
CA GLY A 15 -32.32 22.91 -26.16
C GLY A 15 -32.41 23.01 -24.64
N THR A 16 -33.54 23.51 -24.14
CA THR A 16 -33.87 23.60 -22.73
C THR A 16 -34.02 22.20 -22.12
N LEU A 17 -34.75 21.28 -22.77
CA LEU A 17 -34.91 19.90 -22.31
C LEU A 17 -33.55 19.19 -22.22
N ARG A 18 -32.71 19.27 -23.27
CA ARG A 18 -31.36 18.71 -23.22
C ARG A 18 -30.51 19.32 -22.12
N ALA A 19 -30.57 20.63 -21.91
CA ALA A 19 -29.83 21.29 -20.85
C ALA A 19 -30.32 20.87 -19.45
N ALA A 20 -31.63 20.69 -19.28
CA ALA A 20 -32.27 20.28 -18.04
C ALA A 20 -31.91 18.85 -17.62
N THR A 21 -31.64 17.97 -18.59
CA THR A 21 -31.43 16.54 -18.36
C THR A 21 -29.98 16.09 -18.48
N ARG A 22 -29.08 16.95 -19.02
CA ARG A 22 -27.66 16.64 -19.29
C ARG A 22 -26.86 16.09 -18.11
N TRP A 23 -27.28 16.39 -16.88
CA TRP A 23 -26.56 15.96 -15.68
C TRP A 23 -26.81 14.50 -15.30
N ILE A 24 -27.85 13.85 -15.85
CA ILE A 24 -28.03 12.40 -15.76
C ILE A 24 -27.08 11.76 -16.77
N SER A 25 -26.03 11.09 -16.29
CA SER A 25 -24.98 10.53 -17.12
C SER A 25 -25.03 9.01 -17.23
N GLY A 26 -25.83 8.36 -16.39
CA GLY A 26 -26.01 6.91 -16.37
C GLY A 26 -27.31 6.48 -15.69
N HIS A 27 -27.65 5.20 -15.83
CA HIS A 27 -28.83 4.62 -15.20
C HIS A 27 -28.76 4.63 -13.66
N ASP A 28 -27.56 4.60 -13.09
CA ASP A 28 -27.33 4.70 -11.65
C ASP A 28 -27.70 6.08 -11.08
N ASP A 29 -27.33 7.17 -11.77
CA ASP A 29 -27.76 8.54 -11.40
C ASP A 29 -29.29 8.64 -11.38
N GLY A 30 -29.92 8.11 -12.43
CA GLY A 30 -31.36 8.16 -12.59
C GLY A 30 -32.14 7.30 -11.57
N LEU A 31 -31.67 6.08 -11.33
CA LEU A 31 -32.23 5.20 -10.29
C LEU A 31 -32.08 5.82 -8.90
N ALA A 32 -30.97 6.51 -8.62
CA ALA A 32 -30.79 7.21 -7.36
C ALA A 32 -31.84 8.31 -7.17
N GLU A 33 -32.16 9.06 -8.22
CA GLU A 33 -33.22 10.08 -8.17
C GLU A 33 -34.62 9.49 -7.97
N LEU A 34 -34.93 8.34 -8.59
CA LEU A 34 -36.19 7.64 -8.32
C LEU A 34 -36.26 7.18 -6.86
N LEU A 35 -35.19 6.60 -6.33
CA LEU A 35 -35.13 6.15 -4.92
C LEU A 35 -35.23 7.30 -3.91
N LYS A 36 -34.70 8.49 -4.22
CA LYS A 36 -34.94 9.69 -3.40
C LYS A 36 -36.42 10.05 -3.36
N ASN A 37 -37.11 9.98 -4.51
CA ASN A 37 -38.54 10.25 -4.58
C ASN A 37 -39.35 9.23 -3.77
N VAL A 38 -38.97 7.95 -3.81
CA VAL A 38 -39.54 6.90 -2.93
C VAL A 38 -39.39 7.30 -1.46
N ARG A 39 -38.17 7.64 -1.02
CA ARG A 39 -37.92 8.06 0.36
C ARG A 39 -38.74 9.29 0.76
N ARG A 40 -38.85 10.28 -0.14
CA ARG A 40 -39.61 11.51 0.11
C ARG A 40 -41.11 11.25 0.21
N ALA A 41 -41.65 10.36 -0.62
CA ALA A 41 -43.05 9.97 -0.59
C ALA A 41 -43.45 9.37 0.77
N TYR A 42 -42.52 8.68 1.45
CA TYR A 42 -42.77 8.01 2.73
C TYR A 42 -42.75 8.91 3.97
N GLN A 43 -42.40 10.19 3.82
CA GLN A 43 -42.31 11.10 4.95
C GLN A 43 -43.70 11.47 5.52
N THR A 44 -43.70 11.93 6.77
CA THR A 44 -44.91 12.23 7.56
C THR A 44 -45.77 13.34 6.97
N ASP A 45 -45.17 14.26 6.21
CA ASP A 45 -45.86 15.35 5.50
C ASP A 45 -46.38 14.93 4.10
N ARG A 46 -46.23 13.64 3.74
CA ARG A 46 -46.70 13.05 2.48
C ARG A 46 -47.62 11.86 2.75
N LEU A 47 -47.15 10.64 2.49
CA LEU A 47 -47.96 9.42 2.63
C LEU A 47 -47.88 8.80 4.04
N ASP A 48 -47.00 9.33 4.89
CA ASP A 48 -46.78 8.87 6.27
C ASP A 48 -46.67 7.34 6.38
N VAL A 49 -45.77 6.75 5.60
CA VAL A 49 -45.60 5.29 5.57
C VAL A 49 -44.88 4.84 6.84
N ALA A 50 -45.48 3.88 7.55
CA ALA A 50 -44.92 3.26 8.74
C ALA A 50 -43.52 2.68 8.44
N VAL A 51 -42.57 2.85 9.37
CA VAL A 51 -41.14 2.55 9.14
C VAL A 51 -40.94 1.10 8.69
N GLU A 52 -41.64 0.16 9.30
CA GLU A 52 -41.63 -1.27 9.00
C GLU A 52 -42.22 -1.63 7.63
N GLN A 53 -42.94 -0.70 6.98
CA GLN A 53 -43.51 -0.87 5.64
C GLN A 53 -42.67 -0.17 4.56
N ARG A 54 -41.64 0.59 4.93
CA ARG A 54 -40.83 1.37 3.97
C ARG A 54 -39.92 0.44 3.16
N ALA A 55 -40.42 -0.03 2.03
CA ALA A 55 -39.68 -0.90 1.13
C ALA A 55 -39.85 -0.50 -0.36
N SER A 56 -38.93 -0.94 -1.20
CA SER A 56 -38.96 -0.74 -2.66
C SER A 56 -38.23 -1.86 -3.39
N VAL A 57 -38.54 -2.10 -4.66
CA VAL A 57 -37.92 -3.13 -5.50
C VAL A 57 -37.42 -2.51 -6.80
N LEU A 58 -36.14 -2.72 -7.09
CA LEU A 58 -35.56 -2.49 -8.41
C LEU A 58 -35.85 -3.70 -9.29
N LEU A 59 -36.45 -3.46 -10.45
CA LEU A 59 -36.82 -4.50 -11.40
C LEU A 59 -35.99 -4.35 -12.67
N PHE A 60 -35.28 -5.40 -13.03
CA PHE A 60 -34.45 -5.47 -14.23
C PHE A 60 -34.92 -6.64 -15.11
N GLN A 61 -35.18 -6.37 -16.39
CA GLN A 61 -35.50 -7.41 -17.37
C GLN A 61 -34.63 -7.23 -18.60
N ASP A 62 -33.81 -8.22 -18.93
CA ASP A 62 -33.01 -8.22 -20.14
C ASP A 62 -33.90 -8.31 -21.38
N GLY A 63 -33.48 -7.63 -22.44
CA GLY A 63 -34.07 -7.80 -23.75
C GLY A 63 -33.58 -9.07 -24.44
N ASN A 64 -34.32 -9.45 -25.48
CA ASN A 64 -34.00 -10.52 -26.41
C ASN A 64 -34.39 -10.07 -27.83
N ASP A 65 -34.32 -10.98 -28.81
CA ASP A 65 -34.61 -10.66 -30.21
C ASP A 65 -36.05 -10.19 -30.47
N THR A 66 -36.97 -10.43 -29.52
CA THR A 66 -38.41 -10.15 -29.65
C THR A 66 -38.95 -9.13 -28.63
N SER A 67 -38.20 -8.79 -27.60
CA SER A 67 -38.61 -7.86 -26.54
C SER A 67 -37.46 -6.99 -26.08
N ALA A 68 -37.69 -5.69 -25.97
CA ALA A 68 -36.70 -4.75 -25.43
C ALA A 68 -36.47 -4.95 -23.92
N GLY A 69 -35.29 -4.56 -23.44
CA GLY A 69 -34.98 -4.58 -22.01
C GLY A 69 -35.83 -3.56 -21.23
N ARG A 70 -35.96 -3.74 -19.91
CA ARG A 70 -36.76 -2.88 -19.03
C ARG A 70 -36.08 -2.64 -17.69
N ILE A 71 -36.22 -1.43 -17.17
CA ILE A 71 -35.79 -1.05 -15.81
C ILE A 71 -36.96 -0.36 -15.12
N ALA A 72 -37.27 -0.78 -13.89
CA ALA A 72 -38.26 -0.09 -13.06
C ALA A 72 -37.89 0.00 -11.59
N VAL A 73 -38.56 0.93 -10.91
CA VAL A 73 -38.61 1.04 -9.45
C VAL A 73 -40.06 0.88 -9.03
N LEU A 74 -40.33 -0.16 -8.23
CA LEU A 74 -41.61 -0.41 -7.57
C LEU A 74 -41.52 0.04 -6.12
N ASP A 75 -42.51 0.79 -5.65
CA ASP A 75 -42.63 1.23 -4.26
C ASP A 75 -44.04 0.97 -3.70
N VAL A 76 -44.19 1.13 -2.38
CA VAL A 76 -45.44 0.84 -1.65
C VAL A 76 -46.28 2.09 -1.38
N GLY A 77 -45.91 3.22 -1.97
CA GLY A 77 -46.49 4.53 -1.71
C GLY A 77 -47.89 4.67 -2.31
N GLY A 78 -48.00 4.42 -3.61
CA GLY A 78 -49.21 4.69 -4.39
C GLY A 78 -49.38 6.16 -4.70
N ALA A 79 -48.63 6.66 -5.68
CA ALA A 79 -48.70 8.07 -6.06
C ALA A 79 -50.11 8.48 -6.52
N MET A 80 -50.57 9.64 -6.03
CA MET A 80 -51.90 10.16 -6.30
C MET A 80 -51.92 11.01 -7.58
N ILE A 81 -53.13 11.39 -8.03
CA ILE A 81 -53.32 12.21 -9.25
C ILE A 81 -52.44 13.47 -9.24
N ASP A 82 -52.38 14.15 -8.10
CA ASP A 82 -51.59 15.36 -7.90
C ASP A 82 -50.08 15.16 -8.08
N ASP A 83 -49.58 13.96 -7.77
CA ASP A 83 -48.16 13.59 -7.96
C ASP A 83 -47.88 13.29 -9.44
N VAL A 84 -48.80 12.58 -10.10
CA VAL A 84 -48.68 12.25 -11.53
C VAL A 84 -48.83 13.49 -12.42
N GLU A 85 -49.74 14.41 -12.08
CA GLU A 85 -49.95 15.65 -12.83
C GLU A 85 -48.76 16.60 -12.72
N ALA A 86 -48.14 16.67 -11.53
CA ALA A 86 -46.90 17.43 -11.31
C ALA A 86 -45.76 16.95 -12.22
N TRP A 87 -45.85 15.75 -12.82
CA TRP A 87 -44.88 15.29 -13.79
C TRP A 87 -44.86 16.11 -15.09
N SER A 88 -45.93 16.85 -15.38
CA SER A 88 -46.10 17.60 -16.63
C SER A 88 -45.32 18.91 -16.74
N VAL A 89 -44.75 19.40 -15.64
CA VAL A 89 -44.09 20.71 -15.60
C VAL A 89 -42.57 20.58 -15.45
N TRP A 90 -41.82 21.01 -16.46
CA TRP A 90 -40.36 21.13 -16.39
C TRP A 90 -39.97 22.42 -15.65
N HIS A 91 -38.91 22.35 -14.85
CA HIS A 91 -38.40 23.44 -14.00
C HIS A 91 -39.42 24.13 -13.07
N ASP A 92 -40.44 23.42 -12.57
CA ASP A 92 -41.37 23.99 -11.58
C ASP A 92 -40.68 24.18 -10.21
N PRO A 93 -40.47 25.43 -9.73
CA PRO A 93 -39.87 25.68 -8.43
C PRO A 93 -40.87 25.47 -7.28
N SER A 94 -42.17 25.35 -7.57
CA SER A 94 -43.23 25.12 -6.57
C SER A 94 -43.47 23.63 -6.27
N ALA A 95 -42.94 22.72 -7.10
CA ALA A 95 -43.07 21.28 -6.92
C ALA A 95 -42.51 20.77 -5.57
N SER A 96 -41.56 21.49 -4.98
CA SER A 96 -40.98 21.20 -3.66
C SER A 96 -41.79 21.72 -2.47
N HIS A 97 -42.71 22.68 -2.67
CA HIS A 97 -43.32 23.48 -1.60
C HIS A 97 -44.73 23.06 -1.17
N ARG A 98 -45.18 21.84 -1.51
CA ARG A 98 -46.47 21.34 -1.00
C ARG A 98 -46.34 21.00 0.50
N SER A 99 -46.66 22.00 1.32
CA SER A 99 -47.05 21.99 2.74
C SER A 99 -46.06 21.43 3.77
N SER A 100 -45.09 22.25 4.18
CA SER A 100 -44.79 22.57 5.59
C SER A 100 -43.64 23.58 5.64
N GLY A 101 -43.61 24.43 6.67
CA GLY A 101 -42.54 25.42 6.90
C GLY A 101 -41.20 24.81 7.33
N LEU A 102 -40.90 23.59 6.88
CA LEU A 102 -39.66 22.88 7.09
C LEU A 102 -38.87 22.93 5.78
N ASP A 103 -37.77 23.68 5.81
CA ASP A 103 -36.87 23.96 4.69
C ASP A 103 -35.97 22.74 4.34
N GLU A 104 -36.47 21.51 4.56
CA GLU A 104 -35.60 20.34 4.74
C GLU A 104 -35.27 19.56 3.47
N GLU A 105 -35.98 19.72 2.35
CA GLU A 105 -35.55 19.06 1.10
C GLU A 105 -36.20 19.70 -0.13
N GLN A 106 -35.49 20.62 -0.78
CA GLN A 106 -35.85 21.06 -2.14
C GLN A 106 -35.55 19.92 -3.13
N THR A 107 -36.45 18.94 -3.24
CA THR A 107 -36.47 18.06 -4.41
C THR A 107 -37.08 18.87 -5.55
N GLN A 108 -36.22 19.49 -6.37
CA GLN A 108 -36.66 19.88 -7.70
C GLN A 108 -37.10 18.58 -8.37
N GLY A 109 -38.41 18.36 -8.57
CA GLY A 109 -38.97 17.11 -9.10
C GLY A 109 -38.55 16.78 -10.54
N GLN A 110 -37.39 17.26 -10.99
CA GLN A 110 -36.79 17.13 -12.31
C GLN A 110 -35.99 15.84 -12.48
N GLY A 111 -35.34 15.31 -11.44
CA GLY A 111 -34.40 14.19 -11.55
C GLY A 111 -35.00 12.92 -12.15
N GLY A 112 -36.14 12.45 -11.60
CA GLY A 112 -36.84 11.28 -12.14
C GLY A 112 -37.36 11.48 -13.56
N LYS A 113 -37.81 12.69 -13.92
CA LYS A 113 -38.26 13.00 -15.30
C LYS A 113 -37.08 13.02 -16.26
N ALA A 114 -35.99 13.66 -15.85
CA ALA A 114 -34.75 13.74 -16.62
C ALA A 114 -34.21 12.34 -16.94
N TYR A 115 -34.27 11.45 -15.95
CA TYR A 115 -33.87 10.06 -16.15
C TYR A 115 -34.68 9.35 -17.24
N LEU A 116 -36.02 9.37 -17.14
CA LEU A 116 -36.86 8.68 -18.11
C LEU A 116 -36.79 9.30 -19.51
N PHE A 117 -36.64 10.61 -19.59
CA PHE A 117 -36.45 11.31 -20.87
C PHE A 117 -35.13 10.93 -21.53
N ALA A 118 -34.02 10.93 -20.77
CA ALA A 118 -32.67 10.86 -21.32
C ALA A 118 -32.13 9.44 -21.52
N MET A 119 -32.53 8.47 -20.69
CA MET A 119 -31.83 7.17 -20.59
C MET A 119 -32.58 5.99 -21.21
N PHE A 120 -33.68 6.22 -21.91
CA PHE A 120 -34.48 5.18 -22.55
C PHE A 120 -34.78 5.56 -24.00
N ASP A 121 -34.88 4.56 -24.87
CA ASP A 121 -35.18 4.76 -26.30
C ASP A 121 -36.65 4.55 -26.65
N ASP A 122 -37.41 3.91 -25.76
CA ASP A 122 -38.81 3.54 -25.96
C ASP A 122 -39.68 4.09 -24.81
N GLN A 123 -40.93 3.64 -24.70
CA GLN A 123 -41.91 4.14 -23.75
C GLN A 123 -41.40 4.08 -22.30
N CYS A 124 -41.69 5.15 -21.54
CA CYS A 124 -41.52 5.20 -20.10
C CYS A 124 -42.85 5.55 -19.44
N ARG A 125 -43.14 5.00 -18.25
CA ARG A 125 -44.39 5.31 -17.52
C ARG A 125 -44.19 5.47 -16.02
N PHE A 126 -45.01 6.33 -15.43
CA PHE A 126 -45.42 6.36 -14.03
C PHE A 126 -46.73 5.64 -13.95
N LEU A 127 -46.86 4.70 -13.03
CA LEU A 127 -48.13 4.08 -12.68
C LEU A 127 -48.31 4.23 -11.18
N GLY A 128 -49.28 5.05 -10.78
CA GLY A 128 -49.70 5.19 -9.40
C GLY A 128 -51.04 4.51 -9.19
N VAL A 129 -51.11 3.59 -8.22
CA VAL A 129 -52.37 2.99 -7.75
C VAL A 129 -52.55 3.31 -6.28
N ASN A 130 -53.64 4.00 -5.98
CA ASN A 130 -54.03 4.37 -4.61
C ASN A 130 -55.54 4.61 -4.59
N ASP A 131 -56.19 4.30 -3.45
CA ASP A 131 -57.63 4.51 -3.26
C ASP A 131 -58.49 3.92 -4.40
N ARG A 132 -58.09 2.73 -4.90
CA ARG A 132 -58.70 2.03 -6.05
C ARG A 132 -58.81 2.88 -7.32
N LYS A 133 -57.95 3.89 -7.45
CA LYS A 133 -57.76 4.67 -8.65
C LYS A 133 -56.38 4.40 -9.23
N ARG A 134 -56.33 4.30 -10.55
CA ARG A 134 -55.12 4.13 -11.34
C ARG A 134 -54.84 5.40 -12.13
N ASN A 135 -53.62 5.91 -12.01
CA ASN A 135 -53.11 7.04 -12.76
C ASN A 135 -51.84 6.63 -13.50
N CYS A 136 -51.82 6.77 -14.83
CA CYS A 136 -50.71 6.37 -15.67
C CYS A 136 -50.33 7.47 -16.67
N LYS A 137 -49.12 8.04 -16.51
CA LYS A 137 -48.53 8.99 -17.46
C LYS A 137 -47.16 8.55 -17.89
N GLY A 138 -46.64 9.10 -18.98
CA GLY A 138 -45.33 8.72 -19.45
C GLY A 138 -44.81 9.51 -20.63
N PHE A 139 -43.67 9.08 -21.13
CA PHE A 139 -42.98 9.64 -22.29
C PHE A 139 -42.94 8.61 -23.40
N GLU A 140 -43.16 9.05 -24.64
CA GLU A 140 -43.03 8.23 -25.84
C GLU A 140 -42.52 9.11 -26.98
N GLY A 141 -41.80 8.51 -27.93
CA GLY A 141 -41.28 9.21 -29.10
C GLY A 141 -39.76 9.11 -29.25
N PRO A 142 -39.22 9.60 -30.37
CA PRO A 142 -37.80 9.46 -30.68
C PRO A 142 -36.88 10.06 -29.60
N PRO A 143 -35.72 9.46 -29.31
CA PRO A 143 -34.77 9.99 -28.34
C PRO A 143 -34.39 11.45 -28.60
N GLY A 144 -34.49 12.28 -27.56
CA GLY A 144 -34.12 13.69 -27.60
C GLY A 144 -35.06 14.61 -28.39
N SER A 145 -36.27 14.17 -28.75
CA SER A 145 -37.29 14.99 -29.40
C SER A 145 -38.12 15.83 -28.41
N GLU A 146 -38.77 16.88 -28.91
CA GLU A 146 -39.75 17.66 -28.14
C GLU A 146 -40.98 16.84 -27.75
N ASP A 147 -41.44 15.94 -28.64
CA ASP A 147 -42.55 15.03 -28.39
C ASP A 147 -42.26 14.12 -27.20
N ARG A 148 -41.05 13.52 -27.14
CA ARG A 148 -40.62 12.70 -26.00
C ARG A 148 -40.51 13.52 -24.71
N GLY A 149 -40.28 14.82 -24.79
CA GLY A 149 -40.24 15.73 -23.64
C GLY A 149 -41.61 16.08 -23.07
N THR A 150 -42.69 15.72 -23.77
CA THR A 150 -44.06 16.09 -23.45
C THR A 150 -44.81 14.89 -22.86
N PRO A 151 -45.03 14.83 -21.53
CA PRO A 151 -45.62 13.63 -20.92
C PRO A 151 -47.13 13.53 -21.19
N GLY A 152 -47.55 12.37 -21.70
CA GLY A 152 -48.95 12.04 -22.02
C GLY A 152 -49.57 11.07 -21.02
N TRP A 153 -50.91 10.94 -21.06
CA TRP A 153 -51.64 9.89 -20.35
C TRP A 153 -51.60 8.58 -21.14
N ILE A 154 -51.35 7.46 -20.48
CA ILE A 154 -51.20 6.15 -21.12
C ILE A 154 -52.41 5.25 -20.78
N PRO A 155 -53.11 4.67 -21.78
CA PRO A 155 -52.91 4.85 -23.22
C PRO A 155 -53.48 6.18 -23.77
N ASN A 156 -54.38 6.81 -23.02
CA ASN A 156 -54.99 8.10 -23.33
C ASN A 156 -55.54 8.73 -22.03
N GLU A 157 -56.04 9.97 -22.07
CA GLU A 157 -56.54 10.64 -20.85
C GLU A 157 -57.72 9.92 -20.19
N ALA A 158 -58.66 9.39 -20.96
CA ALA A 158 -59.84 8.71 -20.43
C ALA A 158 -59.51 7.39 -19.73
N GLU A 159 -58.48 6.69 -20.19
CA GLU A 159 -58.07 5.38 -19.67
C GLU A 159 -56.81 5.44 -18.79
N GLY A 160 -56.15 6.60 -18.73
CA GLY A 160 -54.92 6.81 -17.95
C GLY A 160 -55.11 7.68 -16.71
N ARG A 161 -56.20 8.45 -16.60
CA ARG A 161 -56.42 9.42 -15.52
C ARG A 161 -57.57 9.00 -14.61
N GLU A 162 -57.30 8.87 -13.31
CA GLU A 162 -58.27 8.53 -12.25
C GLU A 162 -59.17 7.32 -12.58
N VAL A 163 -58.61 6.28 -13.20
CA VAL A 163 -59.38 5.11 -13.61
C VAL A 163 -59.69 4.22 -12.41
N SER A 164 -60.97 3.98 -12.15
CA SER A 164 -61.41 3.05 -11.09
C SER A 164 -61.01 1.62 -11.42
N ILE A 165 -60.38 0.94 -10.46
CA ILE A 165 -59.94 -0.45 -10.58
C ILE A 165 -60.70 -1.36 -9.59
N SER A 166 -60.85 -2.62 -9.95
CA SER A 166 -61.53 -3.62 -9.12
C SER A 166 -60.58 -4.33 -8.14
N SER A 167 -59.28 -4.38 -8.44
CA SER A 167 -58.28 -5.06 -7.62
C SER A 167 -56.89 -4.46 -7.82
N THR A 168 -56.29 -3.96 -6.73
CA THR A 168 -54.88 -3.52 -6.72
C THR A 168 -53.94 -4.66 -7.08
N THR A 169 -54.21 -5.88 -6.61
CA THR A 169 -53.42 -7.07 -6.93
C THR A 169 -53.43 -7.39 -8.42
N ALA A 170 -54.59 -7.29 -9.08
CA ALA A 170 -54.69 -7.54 -10.51
C ALA A 170 -53.87 -6.51 -11.32
N GLU A 171 -53.94 -5.23 -10.96
CA GLU A 171 -53.14 -4.18 -11.59
C GLU A 171 -51.64 -4.37 -11.36
N LEU A 172 -51.23 -4.75 -10.15
CA LEU A 172 -49.82 -5.03 -9.87
C LEU A 172 -49.32 -6.22 -10.69
N ASN A 173 -50.05 -7.33 -10.71
CA ASN A 173 -49.66 -8.51 -11.47
C ASN A 173 -49.55 -8.21 -12.98
N ALA A 174 -50.48 -7.41 -13.53
CA ALA A 174 -50.39 -6.94 -14.91
C ALA A 174 -49.15 -6.05 -15.15
N ALA A 175 -48.78 -5.22 -14.18
CA ALA A 175 -47.60 -4.38 -14.26
C ALA A 175 -46.28 -5.18 -14.13
N LEU A 176 -46.31 -6.31 -13.42
CA LEU A 176 -45.16 -7.19 -13.17
C LEU A 176 -44.97 -8.28 -14.23
N GLU A 177 -46.01 -8.63 -15.00
CA GLU A 177 -45.96 -9.65 -16.06
C GLU A 177 -44.74 -9.51 -17.00
N PRO A 178 -44.34 -8.30 -17.47
CA PRO A 178 -43.17 -8.15 -18.33
C PRO A 178 -41.83 -8.55 -17.69
N TYR A 179 -41.76 -8.64 -16.36
CA TYR A 179 -40.59 -9.08 -15.60
C TYR A 179 -40.63 -10.58 -15.24
N GLY A 180 -41.70 -11.28 -15.65
CA GLY A 180 -41.89 -12.70 -15.40
C GLY A 180 -42.15 -13.05 -13.94
N ILE A 181 -42.74 -12.12 -13.17
CA ILE A 181 -43.04 -12.28 -11.74
C ILE A 181 -44.47 -11.82 -11.42
N ASP A 182 -44.97 -12.24 -10.27
CA ASP A 182 -46.22 -11.74 -9.68
C ASP A 182 -46.05 -11.26 -8.23
N LEU A 183 -47.14 -10.83 -7.58
CA LEU A 183 -47.16 -10.36 -6.19
C LEU A 183 -46.49 -11.35 -5.20
N ASN A 184 -46.57 -12.66 -5.42
CA ASN A 184 -46.02 -13.68 -4.52
C ASN A 184 -44.51 -13.84 -4.65
N ASP A 185 -43.93 -13.46 -5.78
CA ASP A 185 -42.48 -13.49 -6.01
C ASP A 185 -41.78 -12.28 -5.37
N LEU A 186 -42.52 -11.25 -4.97
CA LEU A 186 -41.98 -10.08 -4.29
C LEU A 186 -41.48 -10.43 -2.87
N PRO A 187 -40.47 -9.71 -2.37
CA PRO A 187 -40.05 -9.81 -0.97
C PRO A 187 -41.23 -9.63 -0.01
N THR A 188 -41.26 -10.41 1.07
CA THR A 188 -42.40 -10.46 2.00
C THR A 188 -42.77 -9.09 2.55
N VAL A 189 -41.77 -8.26 2.90
CA VAL A 189 -41.99 -6.90 3.41
C VAL A 189 -42.72 -6.02 2.38
N VAL A 190 -42.31 -6.09 1.11
CA VAL A 190 -42.93 -5.33 0.01
C VAL A 190 -44.35 -5.82 -0.25
N ARG A 191 -44.53 -7.15 -0.37
CA ARG A 191 -45.82 -7.78 -0.61
C ARG A 191 -46.82 -7.41 0.49
N ASP A 192 -46.43 -7.60 1.75
CA ASP A 192 -47.31 -7.38 2.90
C ASP A 192 -47.65 -5.89 3.03
N ALA A 193 -46.70 -4.99 2.73
CA ALA A 193 -46.95 -3.55 2.70
C ALA A 193 -47.92 -3.12 1.58
N ILE A 194 -47.77 -3.63 0.34
CA ILE A 194 -48.69 -3.34 -0.77
C ILE A 194 -50.10 -3.87 -0.45
N VAL A 195 -50.21 -5.08 0.09
CA VAL A 195 -51.51 -5.66 0.47
C VAL A 195 -52.16 -4.85 1.59
N ALA A 196 -51.40 -4.46 2.61
CA ALA A 196 -51.93 -3.68 3.74
C ALA A 196 -52.38 -2.27 3.33
N ARG A 197 -51.68 -1.66 2.37
CA ARG A 197 -51.96 -0.29 1.90
C ARG A 197 -52.93 -0.24 0.72
N GLU A 198 -53.19 -1.36 0.07
CA GLU A 198 -53.88 -1.46 -1.23
C GLU A 198 -53.33 -0.48 -2.28
N ALA A 199 -52.02 -0.19 -2.23
CA ALA A 199 -51.38 0.88 -2.99
C ALA A 199 -49.95 0.53 -3.45
N PHE A 200 -49.55 1.01 -4.63
CA PHE A 200 -48.18 0.89 -5.15
C PHE A 200 -47.88 1.97 -6.20
N THR A 201 -46.60 2.31 -6.36
CA THR A 201 -46.12 3.13 -7.48
C THR A 201 -45.10 2.35 -8.28
N LEU A 202 -45.24 2.30 -9.60
CA LEU A 202 -44.25 1.73 -10.51
C LEU A 202 -43.77 2.81 -11.47
N VAL A 203 -42.47 3.06 -11.50
CA VAL A 203 -41.84 3.92 -12.50
C VAL A 203 -40.94 3.09 -13.38
N GLU A 204 -41.23 3.00 -14.68
CA GLU A 204 -40.52 2.14 -15.62
C GLU A 204 -40.06 2.86 -16.89
N GLY A 205 -38.99 2.33 -17.49
CA GLY A 205 -38.57 2.66 -18.84
C GLY A 205 -38.23 1.41 -19.66
N VAL A 206 -38.59 1.44 -20.93
CA VAL A 206 -38.35 0.38 -21.93
C VAL A 206 -37.21 0.78 -22.86
N ALA A 207 -36.44 -0.21 -23.32
CA ALA A 207 -35.24 -0.04 -24.14
C ALA A 207 -34.22 0.91 -23.46
N PRO A 208 -33.66 0.53 -22.30
CA PRO A 208 -32.61 1.31 -21.66
C PRO A 208 -31.41 1.52 -22.61
N THR A 209 -30.96 2.77 -22.67
CA THR A 209 -29.82 3.18 -23.50
C THR A 209 -28.50 2.60 -22.98
N GLU A 210 -27.46 2.65 -23.80
CA GLU A 210 -26.11 2.20 -23.43
C GLU A 210 -25.98 0.71 -23.04
N MET A 211 -26.96 -0.13 -23.43
CA MET A 211 -26.93 -1.56 -23.15
C MET A 211 -26.27 -2.37 -24.28
N TYR A 212 -25.21 -3.11 -23.95
CA TYR A 212 -24.62 -4.05 -24.90
C TYR A 212 -25.56 -5.25 -25.11
N LYS A 213 -26.06 -5.42 -26.33
CA LYS A 213 -26.99 -6.50 -26.73
C LYS A 213 -28.25 -6.57 -25.84
N GLN A 214 -28.78 -5.42 -25.40
CA GLN A 214 -29.98 -5.34 -24.55
C GLN A 214 -29.85 -6.08 -23.20
N ARG A 215 -28.61 -6.36 -22.76
CA ARG A 215 -28.32 -6.98 -21.47
C ARG A 215 -28.08 -5.90 -20.43
N ILE A 216 -28.84 -5.97 -19.34
CA ILE A 216 -28.72 -5.02 -18.23
C ILE A 216 -27.65 -5.54 -17.27
N PRO A 217 -26.59 -4.77 -16.99
CA PRO A 217 -25.58 -5.15 -16.01
C PRO A 217 -26.11 -4.90 -14.59
N ALA A 218 -27.16 -5.63 -14.20
CA ALA A 218 -27.93 -5.39 -12.97
C ALA A 218 -27.04 -5.39 -11.72
N ASP A 219 -26.09 -6.33 -11.61
CA ASP A 219 -25.12 -6.34 -10.51
C ASP A 219 -24.33 -5.02 -10.45
N ASP A 220 -23.76 -4.58 -11.57
CA ASP A 220 -22.95 -3.35 -11.62
C ASP A 220 -23.79 -2.10 -11.32
N LEU A 221 -25.04 -2.04 -11.81
CA LEU A 221 -25.96 -0.94 -11.52
C LEU A 221 -26.33 -0.89 -10.03
N VAL A 222 -26.71 -2.03 -9.45
CA VAL A 222 -26.98 -2.13 -8.00
C VAL A 222 -25.74 -1.71 -7.20
N TRP A 223 -24.55 -2.14 -7.62
CA TRP A 223 -23.29 -1.75 -6.98
C TRP A 223 -22.99 -0.26 -7.05
N LYS A 224 -23.20 0.37 -8.20
CA LYS A 224 -23.05 1.82 -8.38
C LYS A 224 -24.07 2.58 -7.54
N LEU A 225 -25.32 2.13 -7.57
CA LEU A 225 -26.44 2.72 -6.85
C LEU A 225 -26.22 2.69 -5.33
N LEU A 226 -25.76 1.57 -4.76
CA LEU A 226 -25.43 1.46 -3.34
C LEU A 226 -24.31 2.43 -2.89
N ARG A 227 -23.48 2.92 -3.82
CA ARG A 227 -22.36 3.83 -3.56
C ARG A 227 -22.66 5.28 -3.94
N HIS A 228 -23.82 5.53 -4.54
CA HIS A 228 -24.19 6.84 -5.01
C HIS A 228 -24.48 7.76 -3.81
N ASP A 229 -23.93 8.97 -3.78
CA ASP A 229 -24.04 9.86 -2.61
C ASP A 229 -25.50 10.19 -2.26
N GLN A 230 -26.39 10.19 -3.26
CA GLN A 230 -27.81 10.47 -3.04
C GLN A 230 -28.63 9.30 -2.48
N THR A 231 -28.11 8.06 -2.50
CA THR A 231 -28.86 6.88 -2.02
C THR A 231 -28.53 6.52 -0.58
N ALA A 232 -27.47 7.09 0.01
CA ALA A 232 -27.05 6.78 1.38
C ALA A 232 -28.19 6.90 2.41
N MET A 233 -28.86 8.05 2.42
CA MET A 233 -30.03 8.27 3.29
C MET A 233 -31.23 7.38 2.93
N VAL A 234 -31.36 6.97 1.67
CA VAL A 234 -32.47 6.11 1.24
C VAL A 234 -32.28 4.71 1.81
N ILE A 235 -31.08 4.13 1.66
CA ILE A 235 -30.75 2.77 2.13
C ILE A 235 -30.87 2.66 3.66
N GLU A 236 -30.65 3.76 4.40
CA GLU A 236 -30.85 3.80 5.86
C GLU A 236 -32.33 3.83 6.29
N GLN A 237 -33.24 4.29 5.43
CA GLN A 237 -34.65 4.55 5.78
C GLN A 237 -35.65 3.68 5.01
N VAL A 238 -35.22 3.00 3.95
CA VAL A 238 -36.03 2.21 3.04
C VAL A 238 -35.32 0.90 2.73
N GLU A 239 -36.01 -0.22 2.92
CA GLU A 239 -35.52 -1.52 2.50
C GLU A 239 -35.64 -1.67 0.98
N ILE A 240 -34.51 -1.57 0.28
CA ILE A 240 -34.48 -1.71 -1.19
C ILE A 240 -34.15 -3.15 -1.55
N TYR A 241 -34.90 -3.76 -2.44
CA TYR A 241 -34.66 -5.09 -2.99
C TYR A 241 -34.38 -5.00 -4.49
N ALA A 242 -33.86 -6.07 -5.10
CA ALA A 242 -33.70 -6.13 -6.56
C ALA A 242 -34.06 -7.50 -7.11
N ILE A 243 -34.68 -7.49 -8.31
CA ILE A 243 -35.04 -8.69 -9.07
C ILE A 243 -34.52 -8.50 -10.49
N HIS A 244 -33.81 -9.50 -11.02
CA HIS A 244 -33.31 -9.50 -12.40
C HIS A 244 -33.77 -10.77 -13.13
N ASN A 245 -34.44 -10.60 -14.27
CA ASN A 245 -34.97 -11.71 -15.08
C ASN A 245 -35.82 -12.71 -14.26
N GLY A 246 -36.73 -12.17 -13.46
CA GLY A 246 -37.60 -12.94 -12.56
C GLY A 246 -36.92 -13.62 -11.36
N LYS A 247 -35.64 -13.32 -11.10
CA LYS A 247 -34.91 -13.91 -9.96
C LYS A 247 -34.48 -12.84 -8.97
N SER A 248 -34.76 -13.07 -7.70
CA SER A 248 -34.31 -12.19 -6.62
C SER A 248 -32.79 -12.13 -6.55
N MET A 249 -32.25 -10.92 -6.54
CA MET A 249 -30.83 -10.65 -6.31
C MET A 249 -30.52 -10.70 -4.81
N ASN A 250 -29.23 -10.74 -4.46
CA ASN A 250 -28.75 -10.77 -3.07
C ASN A 250 -29.41 -11.85 -2.18
N GLY A 251 -29.79 -12.99 -2.77
CA GLY A 251 -30.48 -14.07 -2.06
C GLY A 251 -31.85 -13.68 -1.48
N GLY A 252 -32.51 -12.67 -2.05
CA GLY A 252 -33.80 -12.16 -1.58
C GLY A 252 -33.73 -11.24 -0.36
N LYS A 253 -32.52 -10.91 0.11
CA LYS A 253 -32.31 -9.92 1.18
C LYS A 253 -32.26 -8.52 0.60
N HIS A 254 -32.70 -7.53 1.37
CA HIS A 254 -32.57 -6.14 0.96
C HIS A 254 -31.09 -5.77 0.72
N LEU A 255 -30.88 -4.86 -0.21
CA LEU A 255 -29.59 -4.38 -0.64
C LEU A 255 -28.97 -3.58 0.50
N GLN A 256 -27.83 -4.07 1.00
CA GLN A 256 -27.03 -3.40 2.00
C GLN A 256 -25.63 -3.19 1.44
N LEU A 257 -24.97 -2.13 1.90
CA LEU A 257 -23.54 -2.02 1.71
C LEU A 257 -22.85 -3.21 2.40
N PRO A 258 -21.93 -3.92 1.72
CA PRO A 258 -21.22 -5.02 2.34
C PRO A 258 -20.54 -4.60 3.64
N GLU A 259 -20.48 -5.48 4.62
CA GLU A 259 -19.66 -5.23 5.80
C GLU A 259 -18.20 -5.00 5.38
N ILE A 260 -17.55 -4.03 6.03
CA ILE A 260 -16.12 -3.79 5.83
C ILE A 260 -15.41 -4.69 6.83
N PRO A 261 -14.64 -5.71 6.39
CA PRO A 261 -13.87 -6.53 7.31
C PRO A 261 -12.91 -5.62 8.07
N PRO A 262 -12.85 -5.68 9.41
CA PRO A 262 -12.01 -4.78 10.17
C PRO A 262 -10.53 -5.15 10.06
N TYR A 263 -9.66 -4.23 10.45
CA TYR A 263 -8.22 -4.48 10.46
C TYR A 263 -7.88 -5.57 11.50
N PRO A 264 -7.08 -6.60 11.17
CA PRO A 264 -6.73 -7.66 12.11
C PRO A 264 -6.10 -7.12 13.39
N SER A 265 -6.50 -7.63 14.55
CA SER A 265 -6.14 -7.11 15.89
C SER A 265 -6.76 -5.77 16.28
N LEU A 266 -7.62 -5.19 15.44
CA LEU A 266 -8.40 -3.98 15.69
C LEU A 266 -9.87 -4.18 15.25
N GLU A 267 -10.46 -5.32 15.61
CA GLU A 267 -11.79 -5.74 15.15
C GLU A 267 -12.93 -4.95 15.78
N LYS A 268 -12.73 -4.45 17.00
CA LYS A 268 -13.75 -3.72 17.74
C LYS A 268 -13.69 -2.23 17.39
N PRO A 269 -14.82 -1.60 17.04
CA PRO A 269 -14.88 -0.15 16.85
C PRO A 269 -14.46 0.59 18.13
N GLU A 270 -13.67 1.64 17.98
CA GLU A 270 -13.28 2.49 19.09
C GLU A 270 -14.28 3.62 19.27
N VAL A 271 -14.94 3.63 20.43
CA VAL A 271 -15.93 4.63 20.79
C VAL A 271 -15.30 5.64 21.75
N HIS A 272 -15.28 6.89 21.35
CA HIS A 272 -14.75 8.03 22.10
C HIS A 272 -15.91 8.96 22.45
N VAL A 273 -16.08 9.25 23.74
CA VAL A 273 -17.04 10.27 24.18
C VAL A 273 -16.49 11.63 23.81
N ILE A 274 -17.29 12.45 23.13
CA ILE A 274 -16.91 13.82 22.80
C ILE A 274 -17.01 14.64 24.10
N PRO A 275 -15.91 15.28 24.56
CA PRO A 275 -15.92 16.10 25.77
C PRO A 275 -16.96 17.22 25.70
N GLU A 276 -17.52 17.62 26.84
CA GLU A 276 -18.53 18.69 26.92
C GLU A 276 -18.02 20.04 26.42
N GLU A 277 -16.70 20.23 26.46
CA GLU A 277 -15.99 21.39 25.94
C GLU A 277 -14.79 20.94 25.10
N LEU A 278 -14.62 21.51 23.92
CA LEU A 278 -13.48 21.28 23.04
C LEU A 278 -12.72 22.58 22.77
N PRO A 279 -11.38 22.52 22.62
CA PRO A 279 -10.59 23.69 22.25
C PRO A 279 -10.75 24.04 20.77
N LEU A 280 -10.84 25.34 20.50
CA LEU A 280 -10.72 25.93 19.17
C LEU A 280 -9.23 26.20 18.84
N SER A 281 -8.95 26.56 17.60
CA SER A 281 -7.61 26.91 17.11
C SER A 281 -6.95 28.09 17.85
N ASN A 282 -7.75 28.91 18.54
CA ASN A 282 -7.32 30.03 19.37
C ASN A 282 -7.31 29.72 20.87
N ASP A 283 -7.32 28.44 21.25
CA ASP A 283 -7.39 27.92 22.63
C ASP A 283 -8.67 28.27 23.42
N GLN A 284 -9.67 28.90 22.79
CA GLN A 284 -10.98 29.11 23.43
C GLN A 284 -11.77 27.81 23.46
N LEU A 285 -12.53 27.59 24.53
CA LEU A 285 -13.39 26.42 24.67
C LEU A 285 -14.76 26.67 24.04
N ILE A 286 -15.26 25.70 23.28
CA ILE A 286 -16.62 25.67 22.75
C ILE A 286 -17.39 24.49 23.35
N SER A 287 -18.63 24.74 23.78
CA SER A 287 -19.48 23.69 24.31
C SER A 287 -20.01 22.78 23.20
N THR A 288 -19.95 21.47 23.42
CA THR A 288 -20.45 20.45 22.50
C THR A 288 -21.85 19.93 22.86
N ASN A 289 -22.38 20.34 24.01
CA ASN A 289 -23.69 19.91 24.53
C ASN A 289 -24.61 21.09 24.89
N GLU A 290 -24.29 22.29 24.41
CA GLU A 290 -25.00 23.55 24.72
C GLU A 290 -25.13 23.85 26.22
N GLY A 291 -24.07 23.57 26.99
CA GLY A 291 -24.05 23.76 28.45
C GLY A 291 -24.94 22.74 29.17
N GLY A 292 -24.96 21.49 28.69
CA GLY A 292 -25.71 20.37 29.27
C GLY A 292 -27.19 20.29 28.84
N LYS A 293 -27.63 21.09 27.86
CA LYS A 293 -29.01 21.05 27.34
C LYS A 293 -29.24 19.89 26.37
N LYS A 294 -28.18 19.36 25.77
CA LYS A 294 -28.21 18.24 24.85
C LYS A 294 -27.36 17.09 25.36
N ASP A 295 -27.66 15.89 24.88
CA ASP A 295 -26.88 14.70 25.22
C ASP A 295 -25.43 14.82 24.73
N ALA A 296 -24.52 14.17 25.46
CA ALA A 296 -23.11 14.10 25.09
C ALA A 296 -22.91 13.41 23.74
N GLY A 297 -22.01 13.95 22.93
CA GLY A 297 -21.67 13.38 21.63
C GLY A 297 -20.75 12.17 21.71
N ARG A 298 -20.68 11.41 20.62
CA ARG A 298 -19.81 10.24 20.48
C ARG A 298 -19.14 10.24 19.11
N LEU A 299 -17.85 9.94 19.09
CA LEU A 299 -17.08 9.60 17.90
C LEU A 299 -16.86 8.08 17.89
N THR A 300 -17.30 7.40 16.85
CA THR A 300 -17.02 5.97 16.65
C THR A 300 -16.10 5.81 15.46
N LEU A 301 -14.92 5.24 15.68
CA LEU A 301 -13.94 4.93 14.65
C LEU A 301 -13.92 3.44 14.36
N PHE A 302 -13.94 3.11 13.08
CA PHE A 302 -13.87 1.76 12.57
C PHE A 302 -12.58 1.60 11.78
N THR A 303 -12.08 0.37 11.74
CA THR A 303 -10.93 -0.01 10.92
C THR A 303 -11.38 -0.88 9.75
N SER A 304 -10.54 -0.98 8.72
CA SER A 304 -10.73 -1.87 7.59
C SER A 304 -9.49 -2.71 7.36
N ARG A 305 -9.65 -3.97 6.95
CA ARG A 305 -8.54 -4.85 6.55
C ARG A 305 -7.85 -4.33 5.30
N ASP A 306 -8.66 -3.87 4.36
CA ASP A 306 -8.20 -3.42 3.05
C ASP A 306 -8.06 -1.89 3.05
N ASN A 307 -7.09 -1.39 2.28
CA ASN A 307 -6.86 0.05 2.14
C ASN A 307 -8.06 0.73 1.49
N MET A 308 -8.75 1.58 2.25
CA MET A 308 -9.99 2.24 1.83
C MET A 308 -9.75 3.19 0.66
N HIS A 309 -8.60 3.88 0.62
CA HIS A 309 -8.30 4.84 -0.44
C HIS A 309 -8.03 4.17 -1.80
N TRP A 310 -7.27 3.07 -1.81
CA TRP A 310 -6.86 2.38 -3.05
C TRP A 310 -7.81 1.27 -3.49
N ALA A 311 -8.71 0.79 -2.63
CA ALA A 311 -9.79 -0.12 -3.02
C ALA A 311 -10.90 0.65 -3.77
N TYR A 312 -10.62 0.93 -5.05
CA TYR A 312 -11.36 1.84 -5.92
C TYR A 312 -12.85 1.51 -6.06
N LYS A 313 -13.23 0.22 -6.04
CA LYS A 313 -14.63 -0.17 -6.21
C LYS A 313 -15.39 -0.13 -4.88
N LEU A 314 -14.98 -0.88 -3.86
CA LEU A 314 -15.83 -1.17 -2.69
C LEU A 314 -15.73 -0.15 -1.53
N LEU A 315 -14.54 0.41 -1.28
CA LEU A 315 -14.25 1.05 0.00
C LEU A 315 -13.98 2.55 -0.10
N ARG A 316 -13.47 3.03 -1.25
CA ARG A 316 -13.15 4.45 -1.45
C ARG A 316 -14.33 5.39 -1.19
N PRO A 317 -15.56 5.12 -1.68
CA PRO A 317 -16.70 5.96 -1.36
C PRO A 317 -17.03 5.99 0.14
N ARG A 318 -16.63 4.98 0.91
CA ARG A 318 -16.90 4.87 2.35
C ARG A 318 -15.75 5.39 3.22
N TRP A 319 -14.68 5.90 2.59
CA TRP A 319 -13.55 6.53 3.28
C TRP A 319 -13.88 7.97 3.69
N ARG A 320 -14.89 8.09 4.57
CA ARG A 320 -15.44 9.36 5.03
C ARG A 320 -15.78 9.30 6.53
N MET A 321 -15.80 10.47 7.15
CA MET A 321 -16.39 10.73 8.46
C MET A 321 -17.84 11.18 8.24
N ASN A 322 -18.80 10.45 8.80
CA ASN A 322 -20.22 10.78 8.70
C ASN A 322 -20.71 11.49 9.98
N TYR A 323 -21.45 12.59 9.83
CA TYR A 323 -21.97 13.38 10.94
C TYR A 323 -23.48 13.20 11.04
N ARG A 324 -23.99 12.94 12.25
CA ARG A 324 -25.43 12.83 12.53
C ARG A 324 -25.81 13.44 13.88
N ALA A 325 -27.05 13.90 13.98
CA ALA A 325 -27.72 14.28 15.21
C ALA A 325 -28.88 13.31 15.45
N GLY A 326 -28.68 12.30 16.29
CA GLY A 326 -29.63 11.19 16.42
C GLY A 326 -29.82 10.44 15.10
N LYS A 327 -31.06 10.38 14.61
CA LYS A 327 -31.38 9.78 13.30
C LYS A 327 -31.22 10.74 12.10
N GLN A 328 -30.93 12.03 12.36
CA GLN A 328 -30.81 13.03 11.31
C GLN A 328 -29.35 13.11 10.81
N PRO A 329 -29.08 12.82 9.52
CA PRO A 329 -27.77 13.04 8.93
C PRO A 329 -27.51 14.55 8.76
N ILE A 330 -26.29 14.98 9.09
CA ILE A 330 -25.82 16.37 8.96
C ILE A 330 -24.97 16.52 7.70
N GLY A 331 -24.08 15.56 7.44
CA GLY A 331 -23.25 15.50 6.25
C GLY A 331 -22.02 14.61 6.41
N SER A 332 -21.08 14.66 5.47
CA SER A 332 -19.84 13.88 5.55
C SER A 332 -18.62 14.65 5.08
N LYS A 333 -17.43 14.27 5.59
CA LYS A 333 -16.12 14.80 5.17
C LYS A 333 -15.17 13.63 4.83
N SER A 334 -14.23 13.81 3.91
CA SER A 334 -13.29 12.73 3.57
C SER A 334 -12.30 12.50 4.72
N ILE A 335 -11.92 11.26 5.00
CA ILE A 335 -10.90 10.95 6.02
C ILE A 335 -9.54 11.61 5.68
N ALA A 336 -9.26 11.85 4.39
CA ALA A 336 -8.09 12.58 3.94
C ALA A 336 -7.97 14.00 4.55
N GLU A 337 -9.09 14.62 4.93
CA GLU A 337 -9.12 15.96 5.51
C GLU A 337 -8.65 15.99 6.96
N PHE A 338 -8.71 14.86 7.67
CA PHE A 338 -8.36 14.75 9.09
C PHE A 338 -6.91 14.34 9.32
N ALA A 339 -6.35 13.53 8.41
CA ALA A 339 -5.00 12.99 8.54
C ALA A 339 -4.28 12.91 7.18
N PRO A 340 -3.98 14.06 6.54
CA PRO A 340 -3.28 14.07 5.27
C PRO A 340 -1.88 13.43 5.41
N GLY A 341 -1.55 12.50 4.51
CA GLY A 341 -0.23 11.85 4.48
C GLY A 341 -0.03 10.70 5.49
N ASN A 342 -1.01 10.36 6.33
CA ASN A 342 -0.88 9.21 7.23
C ASN A 342 -1.33 7.91 6.55
N SER A 343 -0.38 7.02 6.23
CA SER A 343 -0.63 5.73 5.58
C SER A 343 -1.59 4.82 6.35
N GLY A 344 -1.63 4.92 7.68
CA GLY A 344 -2.52 4.13 8.53
C GLY A 344 -3.96 4.65 8.51
N ALA A 345 -4.18 5.94 8.26
CA ALA A 345 -5.51 6.54 8.18
C ALA A 345 -6.29 6.06 6.94
N GLN A 346 -5.59 5.49 5.95
CA GLN A 346 -6.19 4.85 4.78
C GLN A 346 -7.01 3.61 5.14
N PHE A 347 -6.93 3.12 6.38
CA PHE A 347 -7.69 1.96 6.88
C PHE A 347 -8.76 2.37 7.90
N VAL A 348 -9.04 3.66 8.06
CA VAL A 348 -9.93 4.19 9.10
C VAL A 348 -11.12 4.89 8.46
N TYR A 349 -12.30 4.73 9.05
CA TYR A 349 -13.52 5.50 8.76
C TYR A 349 -14.33 5.70 10.04
N GLY A 350 -15.32 6.58 10.05
CA GLY A 350 -15.97 6.91 11.32
C GLY A 350 -17.33 7.59 11.24
N ILE A 351 -17.95 7.70 12.41
CA ILE A 351 -19.23 8.37 12.63
C ILE A 351 -19.09 9.32 13.82
N VAL A 352 -19.47 10.58 13.63
CA VAL A 352 -19.69 11.57 14.67
C VAL A 352 -21.18 11.68 14.94
N GLU A 353 -21.57 11.40 16.17
CA GLU A 353 -22.92 11.59 16.68
C GLU A 353 -22.93 12.75 17.65
N LEU A 354 -23.50 13.89 17.25
CA LEU A 354 -23.49 15.09 18.06
C LEU A 354 -24.80 15.88 17.91
N PRO A 355 -25.73 15.80 18.88
CA PRO A 355 -27.01 16.51 18.82
C PRO A 355 -26.88 18.04 18.72
N ALA A 356 -25.77 18.63 19.20
CA ALA A 356 -25.52 20.07 19.12
C ALA A 356 -25.29 20.59 17.69
N LEU A 357 -25.08 19.71 16.71
CA LEU A 357 -24.96 20.12 15.30
C LEU A 357 -26.31 20.51 14.67
N ASP A 358 -27.42 19.97 15.18
CA ASP A 358 -28.76 20.30 14.70
C ASP A 358 -29.39 21.44 15.51
N PRO A 359 -30.03 22.45 14.89
CA PRO A 359 -30.18 22.69 13.45
C PRO A 359 -29.08 23.57 12.85
N GLY A 360 -28.17 24.10 13.67
CA GLY A 360 -27.26 25.19 13.29
C GLY A 360 -26.22 24.85 12.22
N TYR A 361 -25.88 23.57 12.06
CA TYR A 361 -24.80 23.09 11.18
C TYR A 361 -25.29 22.22 10.02
N VAL A 362 -26.59 22.28 9.69
CA VAL A 362 -27.19 21.56 8.56
C VAL A 362 -27.16 22.45 7.30
N GLU A 363 -26.63 21.92 6.19
CA GLU A 363 -26.73 22.56 4.87
C GLU A 363 -27.77 21.87 3.97
N THR A 364 -28.30 22.61 2.99
CA THR A 364 -29.22 22.08 1.99
C THR A 364 -28.58 20.93 1.22
N GLY A 365 -29.23 19.77 1.22
CA GLY A 365 -28.73 18.55 0.59
C GLY A 365 -27.75 17.73 1.43
N ARG A 366 -27.42 18.18 2.66
CA ARG A 366 -26.71 17.40 3.71
C ARG A 366 -25.48 16.66 3.19
N LYS A 367 -24.76 17.25 2.22
CA LYS A 367 -23.55 16.66 1.64
C LYS A 367 -22.39 16.75 2.61
N ARG A 368 -22.29 17.89 3.30
CA ARG A 368 -21.23 18.24 4.24
C ARG A 368 -21.86 19.03 5.41
N PRO A 369 -21.37 18.89 6.64
CA PRO A 369 -21.77 19.79 7.73
C PRO A 369 -21.39 21.23 7.38
N LYS A 370 -22.26 22.18 7.72
CA LYS A 370 -21.95 23.60 7.57
C LYS A 370 -20.68 23.93 8.34
N ASP A 371 -19.80 24.73 7.76
CA ASP A 371 -18.58 25.14 8.45
C ASP A 371 -18.90 26.06 9.66
N GLY A 372 -18.11 25.93 10.71
CA GLY A 372 -18.19 26.77 11.90
C GLY A 372 -17.42 26.18 13.09
N PRO A 373 -17.32 26.92 14.19
CA PRO A 373 -16.37 26.64 15.26
C PRO A 373 -16.60 25.30 15.95
N LEU A 374 -17.85 24.85 16.10
CA LEU A 374 -18.14 23.55 16.72
C LEU A 374 -17.67 22.40 15.83
N VAL A 375 -17.89 22.49 14.52
CA VAL A 375 -17.43 21.49 13.56
C VAL A 375 -15.91 21.46 13.51
N GLU A 376 -15.24 22.61 13.50
CA GLU A 376 -13.78 22.69 13.55
C GLU A 376 -13.20 22.01 14.80
N ALA A 377 -13.78 22.27 15.97
CA ALA A 377 -13.32 21.67 17.23
C ALA A 377 -13.52 20.14 17.23
N VAL A 378 -14.67 19.67 16.74
CA VAL A 378 -14.98 18.23 16.62
C VAL A 378 -14.07 17.56 15.59
N ASP A 379 -13.74 18.23 14.49
CA ASP A 379 -12.84 17.73 13.46
C ASP A 379 -11.42 17.58 14.00
N ALA A 380 -10.93 18.54 14.79
CA ALA A 380 -9.64 18.45 15.46
C ALA A 380 -9.59 17.28 16.45
N PHE A 381 -10.64 17.09 17.25
CA PHE A 381 -10.77 15.94 18.14
C PHE A 381 -10.76 14.62 17.36
N ALA A 382 -11.50 14.53 16.26
CA ALA A 382 -11.54 13.34 15.42
C ALA A 382 -10.18 13.06 14.75
N ALA A 383 -9.48 14.09 14.27
CA ALA A 383 -8.15 13.98 13.68
C ALA A 383 -7.12 13.39 14.65
N GLU A 384 -7.13 13.85 15.91
CA GLU A 384 -6.26 13.30 16.96
C GLU A 384 -6.48 11.79 17.16
N LYS A 385 -7.75 11.36 17.25
CA LYS A 385 -8.09 9.93 17.45
C LYS A 385 -7.79 9.08 16.23
N ILE A 386 -8.02 9.59 15.02
CA ILE A 386 -7.62 8.92 13.77
C ILE A 386 -6.10 8.72 13.73
N ALA A 387 -5.31 9.72 14.11
CA ALA A 387 -3.85 9.62 14.12
C ALA A 387 -3.34 8.51 15.07
N GLN A 388 -4.00 8.33 16.23
CA GLN A 388 -3.66 7.29 17.20
C GLN A 388 -3.91 5.87 16.64
N ILE A 389 -5.07 5.64 16.02
CA ILE A 389 -5.39 4.35 15.39
C ILE A 389 -4.45 4.09 14.20
N ALA A 390 -4.23 5.10 13.36
CA ALA A 390 -3.37 5.00 12.20
C ALA A 390 -1.93 4.61 12.56
N LYS A 391 -1.40 5.16 13.66
CA LYS A 391 -0.09 4.75 14.20
C LYS A 391 -0.05 3.27 14.56
N ARG A 392 -1.05 2.77 15.29
CA ARG A 392 -1.14 1.35 15.67
C ARG A 392 -1.23 0.43 14.45
N ILE A 393 -1.98 0.82 13.42
CA ILE A 393 -2.07 0.06 12.16
C ILE A 393 -0.70 -0.01 11.48
N ASN A 394 0.02 1.10 11.39
CA ASN A 394 1.36 1.12 10.80
C ASN A 394 2.34 0.22 11.58
N ASP A 395 2.29 0.24 12.91
CA ASP A 395 3.13 -0.61 13.76
C ASP A 395 2.85 -2.11 13.52
N LEU A 396 1.56 -2.50 13.43
CA LEU A 396 1.15 -3.87 13.12
C LEU A 396 1.60 -4.31 11.71
N ARG A 397 1.46 -3.44 10.71
CA ARG A 397 1.89 -3.73 9.33
C ARG A 397 3.38 -3.99 9.24
N ARG A 398 4.18 -3.24 10.01
CA ARG A 398 5.63 -3.42 10.06
C ARG A 398 6.00 -4.80 10.56
N GLN A 399 5.35 -5.26 11.63
CA GLN A 399 5.57 -6.57 12.23
C GLN A 399 5.18 -7.73 11.29
N GLU A 400 4.02 -7.65 10.62
CA GLU A 400 3.55 -8.71 9.71
C GLU A 400 4.40 -8.85 8.43
N LEU A 401 4.93 -7.73 7.93
CA LEU A 401 5.84 -7.72 6.78
C LEU A 401 7.19 -8.37 7.12
N ASP A 402 7.68 -8.19 8.35
CA ASP A 402 8.93 -8.78 8.81
C ASP A 402 8.85 -10.32 8.94
N GLU A 403 7.72 -10.86 9.44
CA GLU A 403 7.52 -12.32 9.60
C GLU A 403 7.36 -13.09 8.28
N ARG A 404 6.51 -12.61 7.36
CA ARG A 404 6.31 -13.30 6.06
C ARG A 404 7.56 -13.26 5.19
N SER A 405 8.32 -12.16 5.28
CA SER A 405 9.60 -12.03 4.59
C SER A 405 10.62 -13.03 5.15
N LEU A 406 10.61 -13.29 6.46
CA LEU A 406 11.47 -14.28 7.10
C LEU A 406 11.20 -15.71 6.61
N ASP A 407 9.93 -16.11 6.52
CA ASP A 407 9.53 -17.44 6.04
C ASP A 407 9.97 -17.70 4.59
N GLN A 408 9.77 -16.72 3.71
CA GLN A 408 10.17 -16.83 2.30
C GLN A 408 11.69 -16.95 2.17
N VAL A 409 12.44 -16.11 2.89
CA VAL A 409 13.89 -16.11 2.88
C VAL A 409 14.46 -17.43 3.42
N HIS A 410 13.84 -18.00 4.45
CA HIS A 410 14.24 -19.30 4.99
C HIS A 410 14.07 -20.45 3.98
N GLU A 411 12.97 -20.46 3.23
CA GLU A 411 12.74 -21.44 2.16
C GLU A 411 13.71 -21.27 0.99
N GLU A 412 14.01 -20.02 0.59
CA GLU A 412 15.03 -19.72 -0.41
C GLU A 412 16.43 -20.18 0.07
N ASN A 413 16.76 -19.97 1.35
CA ASN A 413 18.01 -20.40 1.96
C ASN A 413 18.20 -21.92 1.92
N ARG A 414 17.17 -22.71 2.27
CA ARG A 414 17.23 -24.18 2.23
C ARG A 414 17.48 -24.73 0.81
N LYS A 415 16.95 -24.08 -0.22
CA LYS A 415 17.18 -24.51 -1.61
C LYS A 415 18.60 -24.20 -2.09
N LEU A 416 19.12 -23.03 -1.72
CA LEU A 416 20.50 -22.64 -2.02
C LEU A 416 21.52 -23.49 -1.26
N ASP A 417 21.23 -23.80 -0.01
CA ASP A 417 21.98 -24.74 0.82
C ASP A 417 22.16 -26.09 0.11
N ALA A 418 21.07 -26.68 -0.39
CA ALA A 418 21.16 -27.92 -1.16
C ALA A 418 21.90 -27.75 -2.50
N PHE A 419 21.69 -26.62 -3.20
CA PHE A 419 22.31 -26.35 -4.50
C PHE A 419 23.84 -26.29 -4.45
N LYS A 420 24.41 -25.74 -3.37
CA LYS A 420 25.87 -25.56 -3.26
C LYS A 420 26.64 -26.88 -3.25
N ASN A 421 26.00 -27.98 -2.82
CA ASN A 421 26.61 -29.30 -2.73
C ASN A 421 27.09 -29.82 -4.09
N ASN A 422 26.51 -29.32 -5.19
CA ASN A 422 26.95 -29.63 -6.57
C ASN A 422 28.34 -29.04 -6.91
N PHE A 423 28.82 -28.10 -6.11
CA PHE A 423 30.06 -27.38 -6.33
C PHE A 423 31.10 -27.71 -5.29
N LEU A 424 30.75 -28.39 -4.21
CA LEU A 424 31.70 -28.81 -3.17
C LEU A 424 32.29 -30.18 -3.53
N PRO A 425 33.59 -30.39 -3.27
CA PRO A 425 34.23 -31.69 -3.45
C PRO A 425 33.49 -32.77 -2.63
N SER A 426 33.34 -33.95 -3.22
CA SER A 426 32.66 -35.07 -2.55
C SER A 426 33.40 -35.43 -1.27
N ALA A 427 32.71 -35.42 -0.13
CA ALA A 427 33.24 -35.73 1.20
C ALA A 427 33.73 -37.20 1.38
N GLN A 428 33.91 -37.96 0.30
CA GLN A 428 34.51 -39.29 0.28
C GLN A 428 35.74 -39.30 -0.63
N GLY A 429 36.89 -39.60 -0.04
CA GLY A 429 38.12 -39.82 -0.79
C GLY A 429 38.01 -41.01 -1.75
N GLY A 430 38.47 -40.81 -2.99
CA GLY A 430 38.95 -41.88 -3.86
C GLY A 430 38.20 -42.12 -5.18
N SER A 431 38.91 -41.83 -6.27
CA SER A 431 38.87 -42.46 -7.61
C SER A 431 37.65 -42.25 -8.53
N GLY A 432 37.94 -41.72 -9.73
CA GLY A 432 37.43 -42.35 -10.97
C GLY A 432 36.76 -41.46 -12.03
N SER A 433 37.51 -41.23 -13.12
CA SER A 433 37.10 -41.09 -14.54
C SER A 433 36.03 -40.07 -14.97
N GLY A 434 36.40 -39.26 -15.97
CA GLY A 434 35.49 -38.37 -16.67
C GLY A 434 34.75 -38.99 -17.86
N GLU A 435 33.81 -38.22 -18.38
CA GLU A 435 33.16 -38.19 -19.71
C GLU A 435 32.18 -36.99 -19.61
N GLY A 436 32.10 -35.99 -20.48
CA GLY A 436 32.06 -36.00 -21.94
C GLY A 436 30.59 -35.89 -22.38
N GLY A 437 30.13 -34.74 -22.90
CA GLY A 437 28.87 -34.67 -23.64
C GLY A 437 28.13 -33.33 -23.67
N ASP A 438 28.08 -32.74 -24.86
CA ASP A 438 27.33 -31.57 -25.33
C ASP A 438 25.81 -31.55 -25.00
N ASP A 439 25.19 -30.36 -24.91
CA ASP A 439 24.31 -29.85 -25.99
C ASP A 439 23.84 -28.40 -25.72
N LEU A 440 24.13 -27.53 -26.70
CA LEU A 440 23.72 -26.13 -26.77
C LEU A 440 22.43 -26.02 -27.57
N SER A 441 21.30 -25.69 -26.94
CA SER A 441 20.11 -25.25 -27.68
C SER A 441 19.63 -23.85 -27.28
N LYS A 442 19.77 -22.94 -28.25
CA LYS A 442 19.36 -21.54 -28.23
C LYS A 442 17.82 -21.42 -28.13
N LYS A 443 17.31 -20.69 -27.14
CA LYS A 443 15.99 -20.02 -27.25
C LYS A 443 16.06 -18.55 -26.87
N ARG A 444 15.78 -17.74 -27.88
CA ARG A 444 15.70 -16.28 -27.91
C ARG A 444 14.30 -15.84 -27.49
N ARG A 445 14.16 -15.04 -26.42
CA ARG A 445 12.96 -14.25 -26.06
C ARG A 445 13.42 -13.12 -25.13
N LYS A 446 13.34 -11.84 -25.50
CA LYS A 446 12.23 -10.90 -25.81
C LYS A 446 12.29 -9.83 -24.70
N ARG A 447 12.75 -8.65 -25.10
CA ARG A 447 13.04 -7.47 -24.29
C ARG A 447 11.74 -6.94 -23.67
N THR A 448 11.63 -6.96 -22.34
CA THR A 448 10.58 -6.27 -21.57
C THR A 448 11.20 -5.08 -20.84
N GLU A 449 10.45 -3.99 -20.80
CA GLU A 449 10.86 -2.64 -20.44
C GLU A 449 11.23 -2.49 -18.95
N LYS A 450 12.21 -1.62 -18.68
CA LYS A 450 12.66 -1.27 -17.31
C LYS A 450 11.59 -0.44 -16.59
N PRO A 451 11.29 -0.68 -15.30
CA PRO A 451 10.50 0.26 -14.50
C PRO A 451 11.30 1.54 -14.23
N LYS A 452 10.60 2.68 -14.22
CA LYS A 452 11.16 4.02 -13.97
C LYS A 452 11.66 4.13 -12.52
N ALA A 453 12.91 4.55 -12.35
CA ALA A 453 13.48 4.87 -11.03
C ALA A 453 12.70 6.04 -10.39
N GLY A 454 12.40 5.94 -9.09
CA GLY A 454 11.88 7.05 -8.29
C GLY A 454 12.84 8.25 -8.32
N PHE A 455 12.30 9.46 -8.18
CA PHE A 455 13.11 10.67 -8.14
C PHE A 455 13.71 10.84 -6.74
N PRO A 456 15.03 11.10 -6.61
CA PRO A 456 15.67 11.35 -5.32
C PRO A 456 15.05 12.53 -4.58
N SER A 457 14.73 12.33 -3.29
CA SER A 457 14.16 13.33 -2.39
C SER A 457 15.01 13.60 -1.14
N GLU A 458 15.76 12.60 -0.64
CA GLU A 458 16.51 12.68 0.61
C GLU A 458 17.85 11.94 0.53
N LEU A 459 18.83 12.37 1.33
CA LEU A 459 20.20 11.84 1.38
C LEU A 459 20.61 11.64 2.85
N GLU A 460 20.80 10.39 3.26
CA GLU A 460 21.27 9.99 4.59
C GLU A 460 22.77 9.66 4.58
N TYR A 461 23.49 10.06 5.62
CA TYR A 461 24.91 9.77 5.84
C TYR A 461 25.28 10.01 7.31
N ALA A 462 26.43 9.48 7.74
CA ALA A 462 26.98 9.64 9.08
C ALA A 462 28.37 10.29 9.02
N VAL A 463 28.55 11.36 9.80
CA VAL A 463 29.83 12.08 9.90
C VAL A 463 30.50 11.73 11.22
N PRO A 464 31.76 11.23 11.22
CA PRO A 464 32.49 10.99 12.46
C PRO A 464 32.75 12.29 13.23
N ASP A 465 32.75 12.21 14.55
CA ASP A 465 33.10 13.34 15.42
C ASP A 465 34.50 13.86 15.08
N GLY A 466 34.59 15.13 14.67
CA GLY A 466 35.85 15.76 14.25
C GLY A 466 36.24 15.54 12.78
N GLY A 467 35.45 14.78 12.00
CA GLY A 467 35.69 14.54 10.58
C GLY A 467 36.53 13.29 10.29
N LEU A 468 37.00 13.18 9.05
CA LEU A 468 37.87 12.09 8.62
C LEU A 468 39.34 12.47 8.77
N HIS A 469 40.09 11.71 9.55
CA HIS A 469 41.55 11.82 9.61
C HIS A 469 42.16 10.67 8.82
N VAL A 470 42.99 10.97 7.82
CA VAL A 470 43.55 9.96 6.92
C VAL A 470 45.02 10.22 6.65
N GLY A 471 45.83 9.16 6.65
CA GLY A 471 47.22 9.23 6.21
C GLY A 471 47.32 9.50 4.71
N ARG A 472 48.33 10.27 4.28
CA ARG A 472 48.60 10.44 2.84
C ARG A 472 48.73 9.08 2.14
N GLY A 473 48.17 8.95 0.93
CA GLY A 473 48.27 7.74 0.11
C GLY A 473 47.37 6.57 0.52
N VAL A 474 46.52 6.73 1.55
CA VAL A 474 45.54 5.72 1.98
C VAL A 474 44.21 5.98 1.28
N ASP A 475 43.89 5.19 0.27
CA ASP A 475 42.65 5.35 -0.50
C ASP A 475 41.42 4.88 0.30
N LEU A 476 40.38 5.71 0.36
CA LEU A 476 39.15 5.43 1.12
C LEU A 476 37.92 5.43 0.24
N ASN A 477 37.01 4.47 0.43
CA ASN A 477 35.67 4.56 -0.18
C ASN A 477 34.75 5.42 0.71
N LEU A 478 34.37 6.60 0.22
CA LEU A 478 33.59 7.59 0.97
C LEU A 478 32.14 7.15 1.23
N ALA A 479 31.52 6.44 0.29
CA ALA A 479 30.15 5.95 0.45
C ALA A 479 30.07 4.92 1.59
N TYR A 480 31.07 4.04 1.69
CA TYR A 480 31.21 3.07 2.79
C TYR A 480 31.55 3.77 4.11
N GLN A 481 32.53 4.68 4.10
CA GLN A 481 33.01 5.32 5.32
C GLN A 481 31.97 6.23 5.97
N LEU A 482 31.10 6.87 5.17
CA LEU A 482 30.04 7.77 5.64
C LEU A 482 28.65 7.10 5.63
N GLY A 483 28.54 5.83 5.26
CA GLY A 483 27.26 5.09 5.24
C GLY A 483 26.18 5.75 4.37
N VAL A 484 26.53 6.24 3.18
CA VAL A 484 25.64 7.06 2.33
C VAL A 484 24.47 6.26 1.77
N SER A 485 23.27 6.84 1.84
CA SER A 485 22.04 6.30 1.28
C SER A 485 21.14 7.40 0.70
N VAL A 486 20.43 7.14 -0.40
CA VAL A 486 19.52 8.11 -1.04
C VAL A 486 18.11 7.56 -1.01
N LEU A 487 17.13 8.37 -0.61
CA LEU A 487 15.72 8.00 -0.57
C LEU A 487 14.89 8.75 -1.65
N ASP A 488 13.75 8.20 -2.04
CA ASP A 488 12.75 8.86 -2.90
C ASP A 488 11.65 9.55 -2.10
N GLY A 489 10.73 10.25 -2.78
CA GLY A 489 9.66 11.05 -2.14
C GLY A 489 8.71 10.25 -1.24
N ASP A 490 8.76 8.92 -1.31
CA ASP A 490 7.98 7.99 -0.51
C ASP A 490 8.81 7.38 0.64
N GLY A 491 10.07 7.81 0.81
CA GLY A 491 11.01 7.35 1.84
C GLY A 491 11.75 6.05 1.51
N ASN A 492 11.65 5.55 0.27
CA ASN A 492 12.30 4.29 -0.13
C ASN A 492 13.73 4.53 -0.60
N ARG A 493 14.65 3.64 -0.25
CA ARG A 493 16.04 3.71 -0.72
C ARG A 493 16.13 3.51 -2.23
N ILE A 494 16.70 4.49 -2.92
CA ILE A 494 16.98 4.42 -4.36
C ILE A 494 18.18 3.49 -4.56
N PRO A 495 18.03 2.35 -5.25
CA PRO A 495 19.12 1.43 -5.48
C PRO A 495 20.11 2.00 -6.49
N SER A 496 21.41 1.96 -6.15
CA SER A 496 22.50 2.48 -6.98
C SER A 496 22.28 3.95 -7.40
N PRO A 497 22.11 4.87 -6.44
CA PRO A 497 21.96 6.27 -6.77
C PRO A 497 23.21 6.74 -7.50
N ARG A 498 23.04 7.60 -8.50
CA ARG A 498 24.18 8.20 -9.19
C ARG A 498 24.73 9.30 -8.30
N LEU A 499 25.81 9.01 -7.59
CA LEU A 499 26.47 9.95 -6.71
C LEU A 499 27.62 10.64 -7.44
N GLU A 500 27.74 11.95 -7.21
CA GLU A 500 28.89 12.76 -7.62
C GLU A 500 29.56 13.29 -6.35
N TRP A 501 30.80 12.89 -6.14
CA TRP A 501 31.61 13.32 -5.00
C TRP A 501 32.46 14.51 -5.38
N PHE A 502 32.64 15.40 -4.42
CA PHE A 502 33.41 16.63 -4.57
C PHE A 502 34.41 16.77 -3.43
N SER A 503 35.46 17.54 -3.70
CA SER A 503 36.46 17.95 -2.72
C SER A 503 36.70 19.44 -2.87
N SER A 504 36.81 20.16 -1.75
CA SER A 504 37.09 21.60 -1.75
C SER A 504 38.54 21.91 -2.15
N ASP A 505 39.45 20.95 -1.97
CA ASP A 505 40.84 21.04 -2.44
C ASP A 505 41.35 19.67 -2.95
N PRO A 506 41.24 19.41 -4.26
CA PRO A 506 41.76 18.19 -4.87
C PRO A 506 43.27 18.00 -4.76
N LYS A 507 44.05 19.04 -4.43
CA LYS A 507 45.49 18.92 -4.18
C LYS A 507 45.79 18.34 -2.80
N VAL A 508 44.86 18.46 -1.85
CA VAL A 508 44.91 17.87 -0.52
C VAL A 508 44.27 16.47 -0.55
N GLY A 509 43.01 16.37 -1.01
CA GLY A 509 42.30 15.10 -1.18
C GLY A 509 41.53 15.07 -2.49
N SER A 510 41.94 14.24 -3.44
CA SER A 510 41.28 14.11 -4.74
C SER A 510 40.23 13.02 -4.69
N VAL A 511 39.06 13.25 -5.27
CA VAL A 511 38.00 12.23 -5.38
C VAL A 511 37.92 11.67 -6.81
N ASP A 512 37.81 10.36 -6.92
CA ASP A 512 37.69 9.61 -8.18
C ASP A 512 36.56 8.58 -8.05
N GLY A 513 35.39 8.93 -8.58
CA GLY A 513 34.15 8.21 -8.26
C GLY A 513 33.81 8.34 -6.78
N GLU A 514 33.73 7.20 -6.07
CA GLU A 514 33.47 7.15 -4.62
C GLU A 514 34.76 7.08 -3.78
N TRP A 515 35.93 7.07 -4.44
CA TRP A 515 37.21 6.90 -3.77
C TRP A 515 37.86 8.26 -3.49
N LEU A 516 38.21 8.52 -2.23
CA LEU A 516 39.07 9.62 -1.81
C LEU A 516 40.52 9.14 -1.84
N LYS A 517 41.36 9.90 -2.55
CA LYS A 517 42.82 9.76 -2.63
C LYS A 517 43.47 10.93 -1.88
N PRO A 518 44.05 10.72 -0.70
CA PRO A 518 44.74 11.77 0.04
C PRO A 518 46.12 12.05 -0.59
N VAL A 519 46.29 13.23 -1.21
CA VAL A 519 47.45 13.56 -2.05
C VAL A 519 48.42 14.54 -1.37
N GLY A 520 47.91 15.50 -0.61
CA GLY A 520 48.70 16.58 -0.02
C GLY A 520 48.32 16.83 1.44
N LYS A 521 49.26 17.28 2.25
CA LYS A 521 49.01 17.66 3.65
C LYS A 521 48.02 18.81 3.72
N GLY A 522 47.08 18.75 4.65
CA GLY A 522 46.19 19.86 4.92
C GLY A 522 44.79 19.43 5.31
N LYS A 523 43.86 20.38 5.21
CA LYS A 523 42.44 20.16 5.43
C LYS A 523 41.70 20.44 4.13
N CYS A 524 40.79 19.56 3.76
CA CYS A 524 39.79 19.81 2.73
C CYS A 524 38.45 19.30 3.23
N ASP A 525 37.38 19.66 2.54
CA ASP A 525 36.05 19.13 2.81
C ASP A 525 35.64 18.26 1.64
N VAL A 526 34.93 17.17 1.94
CA VAL A 526 34.30 16.32 0.92
C VAL A 526 32.80 16.31 1.11
N TRP A 527 32.07 16.25 0.01
CA TRP A 527 30.61 16.15 0.05
C TRP A 527 30.11 15.38 -1.18
N VAL A 528 28.88 14.91 -1.09
CA VAL A 528 28.24 14.13 -2.14
C VAL A 528 26.96 14.81 -2.61
N ARG A 529 26.76 14.82 -3.92
CA ARG A 529 25.51 15.25 -4.55
C ARG A 529 24.88 14.09 -5.30
N VAL A 530 23.56 14.01 -5.27
CA VAL A 530 22.83 13.09 -6.14
C VAL A 530 22.74 13.69 -7.53
N LYS A 531 23.32 13.01 -8.53
CA LYS A 531 23.43 13.49 -9.91
C LYS A 531 22.06 13.77 -10.50
N GLY A 532 21.87 15.00 -10.99
CA GLY A 532 20.62 15.44 -11.61
C GLY A 532 19.58 15.98 -10.63
N THR A 533 19.94 16.15 -9.35
CA THR A 533 19.11 16.84 -8.36
C THR A 533 19.91 17.92 -7.61
N ALA A 534 19.23 18.66 -6.74
CA ALA A 534 19.85 19.62 -5.83
C ALA A 534 20.18 19.01 -4.45
N LEU A 535 20.04 17.68 -4.27
CA LEU A 535 20.31 17.01 -3.00
C LEU A 535 21.81 16.84 -2.80
N GLU A 536 22.29 17.40 -1.70
CA GLU A 536 23.71 17.47 -1.36
C GLU A 536 23.90 17.23 0.14
N SER A 537 24.99 16.56 0.51
CA SER A 537 25.38 16.40 1.92
C SER A 537 25.99 17.69 2.47
N GLU A 538 26.13 17.76 3.79
CA GLU A 538 27.04 18.71 4.41
C GLU A 538 28.49 18.44 3.99
N HIS A 539 29.30 19.48 4.15
CA HIS A 539 30.74 19.43 3.94
C HIS A 539 31.40 18.67 5.08
N VAL A 540 31.88 17.47 4.79
CA VAL A 540 32.58 16.62 5.75
C VAL A 540 34.05 17.00 5.80
N PRO A 541 34.58 17.47 6.94
CA PRO A 541 35.98 17.85 7.04
C PRO A 541 36.87 16.61 6.95
N VAL A 542 37.92 16.72 6.14
CA VAL A 542 38.98 15.74 5.96
C VAL A 542 40.31 16.39 6.32
N ARG A 543 41.06 15.76 7.23
CA ARG A 543 42.45 16.14 7.55
C ARG A 543 43.39 15.06 7.02
N VAL A 544 44.28 15.46 6.11
CA VAL A 544 45.32 14.59 5.56
C VAL A 544 46.61 14.76 6.34
N TRP A 545 47.06 13.67 6.98
CA TRP A 545 48.25 13.62 7.81
C TRP A 545 49.46 13.14 6.99
N LEU A 546 50.59 13.84 7.09
CA LEU A 546 51.88 13.30 6.67
C LEU A 546 52.46 12.51 7.84
N VAL A 547 52.24 11.21 7.80
CA VAL A 547 52.68 10.30 8.86
C VAL A 547 54.21 10.27 8.92
N GLU A 548 54.79 10.66 10.06
CA GLU A 548 56.22 10.56 10.33
C GLU A 548 56.55 9.34 11.20
N HIS A 549 55.68 9.03 12.17
CA HIS A 549 55.87 7.88 13.05
C HIS A 549 54.55 7.17 13.35
N VAL A 550 54.56 5.84 13.31
CA VAL A 550 53.43 4.97 13.71
C VAL A 550 53.90 4.05 14.83
N PHE A 551 53.20 4.11 15.95
CA PHE A 551 53.40 3.20 17.09
C PHE A 551 52.18 2.30 17.26
N LEU A 552 52.41 0.99 17.28
CA LEU A 552 51.35 -0.01 17.45
C LEU A 552 51.36 -0.59 18.85
N ALA A 553 50.17 -0.74 19.44
CA ALA A 553 49.95 -1.37 20.73
C ALA A 553 48.72 -2.31 20.71
N PRO A 554 48.78 -3.46 21.39
CA PRO A 554 49.93 -4.05 22.10
C PRO A 554 51.01 -4.58 21.14
N ARG A 555 52.20 -4.93 21.64
CA ARG A 555 53.30 -5.51 20.81
C ARG A 555 53.10 -6.97 20.45
N GLU A 556 52.45 -7.70 21.34
CA GLU A 556 52.06 -9.09 21.16
C GLU A 556 50.56 -9.14 21.39
N LEU A 557 49.85 -9.80 20.48
CA LEU A 557 48.41 -9.92 20.53
C LEU A 557 48.02 -11.39 20.33
N SER A 558 47.43 -11.99 21.36
CA SER A 558 46.88 -13.34 21.27
C SER A 558 45.39 -13.25 21.01
N VAL A 559 44.94 -13.84 19.90
CA VAL A 559 43.53 -13.88 19.50
C VAL A 559 43.14 -15.35 19.35
N GLU A 560 42.04 -15.77 19.93
CA GLU A 560 41.52 -17.11 19.66
C GLU A 560 40.86 -17.14 18.26
N VAL A 561 40.96 -18.27 17.55
CA VAL A 561 40.22 -18.46 16.30
C VAL A 561 38.74 -18.07 16.49
N GLY A 562 38.20 -17.25 15.60
CA GLY A 562 36.84 -16.72 15.62
C GLY A 562 36.62 -15.48 16.49
N LYS A 563 37.64 -14.99 17.22
CA LYS A 563 37.56 -13.77 18.03
C LYS A 563 38.24 -12.58 17.34
N LYS A 564 37.91 -11.37 17.79
CA LYS A 564 38.53 -10.11 17.35
C LYS A 564 39.19 -9.38 18.51
N ALA A 565 40.28 -8.69 18.22
CA ALA A 565 40.95 -7.79 19.14
C ALA A 565 41.48 -6.55 18.40
N LEU A 566 41.63 -5.44 19.11
CA LEU A 566 42.03 -4.16 18.52
C LEU A 566 43.54 -3.95 18.65
N ILE A 567 44.19 -3.57 17.55
CA ILE A 567 45.52 -2.94 17.57
C ILE A 567 45.30 -1.43 17.48
N THR A 568 45.73 -0.69 18.49
CA THR A 568 45.71 0.78 18.48
C THR A 568 46.95 1.28 17.76
N ALA A 569 46.77 2.19 16.79
CA ALA A 569 47.85 2.92 16.15
C ALA A 569 47.91 4.35 16.68
N GLU A 570 48.98 4.71 17.39
CA GLU A 570 49.30 6.10 17.73
C GLU A 570 50.17 6.67 16.60
N VAL A 571 49.61 7.64 15.87
CA VAL A 571 50.23 8.27 14.71
C VAL A 571 50.77 9.64 15.12
N THR A 572 52.01 9.93 14.73
CA THR A 572 52.62 11.26 14.82
C THR A 572 52.86 11.82 13.43
N ASP A 573 52.44 13.05 13.16
CA ASP A 573 52.75 13.76 11.90
C ASP A 573 54.07 14.53 11.94
N ASP A 574 54.43 15.12 10.81
CA ASP A 574 55.62 15.96 10.61
C ASP A 574 55.61 17.29 11.40
N ASP A 575 54.47 17.70 11.96
CA ASP A 575 54.38 18.83 12.90
C ASP A 575 54.55 18.39 14.37
N GLY A 576 54.60 17.07 14.61
CA GLY A 576 54.67 16.48 15.95
C GLY A 576 53.31 16.29 16.64
N ASP A 577 52.20 16.52 15.94
CA ASP A 577 50.85 16.24 16.46
C ASP A 577 50.64 14.72 16.58
N ARG A 578 49.82 14.30 17.55
CA ARG A 578 49.51 12.88 17.78
C ARG A 578 48.03 12.58 17.76
N SER A 579 47.64 11.44 17.18
CA SER A 579 46.25 10.97 17.16
C SER A 579 46.18 9.44 17.02
N THR A 580 45.08 8.85 17.52
CA THR A 580 44.73 7.44 17.34
C THR A 580 43.65 7.18 16.29
N ASP A 581 43.08 8.25 15.73
CA ASP A 581 41.89 8.18 14.87
C ASP A 581 42.25 8.35 13.39
N VAL A 582 43.55 8.31 13.07
CA VAL A 582 44.06 8.41 11.70
C VAL A 582 43.87 7.06 11.00
N LEU A 583 43.14 7.07 9.90
CA LEU A 583 42.96 5.91 9.03
C LEU A 583 44.29 5.60 8.30
N LEU A 584 44.70 4.34 8.37
CA LEU A 584 45.96 3.82 7.84
C LEU A 584 45.71 2.62 6.93
N ASP A 585 46.71 2.28 6.11
CA ASP A 585 46.79 0.97 5.48
C ASP A 585 47.24 -0.07 6.49
N TRP A 586 46.57 -1.22 6.51
CA TRP A 586 46.89 -2.35 7.37
C TRP A 586 47.20 -3.59 6.54
N ARG A 587 48.21 -4.35 6.94
CA ARG A 587 48.59 -5.61 6.29
C ARG A 587 49.23 -6.58 7.27
N HIS A 588 49.31 -7.84 6.88
CA HIS A 588 50.06 -8.86 7.60
C HIS A 588 50.95 -9.66 6.64
N ASP A 589 52.00 -10.27 7.15
CA ASP A 589 53.03 -10.95 6.36
C ASP A 589 52.81 -12.47 6.17
N ALA A 590 51.73 -13.02 6.72
CA ALA A 590 51.45 -14.45 6.59
C ALA A 590 51.37 -14.89 5.13
N ALA A 591 51.99 -16.02 4.82
CA ALA A 591 51.86 -16.67 3.52
C ALA A 591 50.39 -17.03 3.21
N ASP A 592 49.63 -17.39 4.24
CA ASP A 592 48.19 -17.61 4.17
C ASP A 592 47.44 -16.31 4.52
N GLN A 593 46.92 -15.62 3.51
CA GLN A 593 46.17 -14.38 3.68
C GLN A 593 44.80 -14.59 4.37
N ALA A 594 44.34 -15.84 4.50
CA ALA A 594 43.14 -16.14 5.25
C ALA A 594 43.39 -16.22 6.75
N LEU A 595 44.64 -16.23 7.23
CA LEU A 595 45.00 -16.43 8.64
C LEU A 595 44.36 -15.39 9.58
N VAL A 596 44.35 -14.12 9.17
CA VAL A 596 43.73 -13.00 9.90
C VAL A 596 43.08 -12.01 8.94
N ARG A 597 42.03 -11.31 9.39
CA ARG A 597 41.46 -10.15 8.69
C ARG A 597 41.71 -8.89 9.50
N ILE A 598 42.05 -7.79 8.84
CA ILE A 598 42.35 -6.51 9.50
C ILE A 598 41.48 -5.39 8.89
N GLY A 599 40.81 -4.61 9.74
CA GLY A 599 40.05 -3.41 9.33
C GLY A 599 40.91 -2.14 9.27
N SER A 600 40.41 -1.08 8.64
CA SER A 600 41.12 0.22 8.48
C SER A 600 41.43 0.96 9.80
N VAL A 601 40.80 0.54 10.90
CA VAL A 601 41.01 1.07 12.26
C VAL A 601 41.77 0.09 13.18
N GLY A 602 42.33 -0.99 12.63
CA GLY A 602 43.20 -1.91 13.39
C GLY A 602 42.50 -3.06 14.11
N TRP A 603 41.20 -3.31 13.85
CA TRP A 603 40.54 -4.53 14.34
C TRP A 603 41.09 -5.77 13.63
N VAL A 604 41.67 -6.69 14.39
CA VAL A 604 42.22 -7.97 13.92
C VAL A 604 41.28 -9.10 14.31
N THR A 605 40.83 -9.88 13.34
CA THR A 605 40.04 -11.10 13.53
C THR A 605 40.88 -12.32 13.19
N GLY A 606 40.98 -13.28 14.11
CA GLY A 606 41.70 -14.53 13.91
C GLY A 606 40.85 -15.58 13.21
N ASN A 607 41.28 -16.09 12.06
CA ASN A 607 40.52 -17.08 11.31
C ASN A 607 41.13 -18.48 11.37
N LYS A 608 42.45 -18.59 11.56
CA LYS A 608 43.17 -19.86 11.57
C LYS A 608 44.36 -19.82 12.52
N GLU A 609 44.62 -20.93 13.22
CA GLU A 609 45.78 -21.08 14.10
C GLU A 609 47.07 -20.77 13.34
N GLY A 610 47.93 -19.96 13.93
CA GLY A 610 49.18 -19.55 13.32
C GLY A 610 49.69 -18.24 13.88
N ARG A 611 50.78 -17.74 13.30
CA ARG A 611 51.41 -16.50 13.73
C ARG A 611 51.73 -15.64 12.52
N THR A 612 51.52 -14.34 12.67
CA THR A 612 51.88 -13.33 11.65
C THR A 612 52.23 -12.02 12.31
N ASP A 613 53.03 -11.23 11.61
CA ASP A 613 53.32 -9.86 11.99
C ASP A 613 52.36 -8.92 11.26
N VAL A 614 51.70 -8.05 12.04
CA VAL A 614 50.76 -7.03 11.54
C VAL A 614 51.43 -5.67 11.50
N PHE A 615 51.28 -4.99 10.37
CA PHE A 615 51.85 -3.69 10.08
C PHE A 615 50.72 -2.69 9.77
N ALA A 616 50.90 -1.45 10.21
CA ALA A 616 50.10 -0.32 9.76
C ALA A 616 51.00 0.81 9.23
N GLY A 617 50.51 1.58 8.28
CA GLY A 617 51.30 2.63 7.64
C GLY A 617 50.51 3.51 6.69
N ALA A 618 51.20 4.49 6.12
CA ALA A 618 50.68 5.37 5.09
C ALA A 618 51.83 5.79 4.17
N ASP A 619 51.58 5.92 2.87
CA ASP A 619 52.54 6.44 1.88
C ASP A 619 53.93 5.77 1.90
N GLY A 620 53.94 4.46 2.12
CA GLY A 620 55.18 3.67 2.20
C GLY A 620 55.92 3.77 3.53
N LEU A 621 55.50 4.63 4.47
CA LEU A 621 55.98 4.65 5.84
C LEU A 621 55.17 3.68 6.70
N TRP A 622 55.83 2.67 7.24
CA TRP A 622 55.23 1.63 8.06
C TRP A 622 55.75 1.69 9.50
N ALA A 623 54.93 1.24 10.45
CA ALA A 623 55.35 1.08 11.83
C ALA A 623 56.68 0.31 11.92
N ARG A 624 57.64 0.87 12.65
CA ARG A 624 59.01 0.32 12.74
C ARG A 624 59.05 -1.08 13.37
N ARG A 625 58.09 -1.36 14.25
CA ARG A 625 57.89 -2.68 14.85
C ARG A 625 56.46 -3.13 14.54
N PRO A 626 56.28 -4.31 13.92
CA PRO A 626 54.95 -4.90 13.80
C PRO A 626 54.41 -5.32 15.16
N VAL A 627 53.12 -5.64 15.18
CA VAL A 627 52.50 -6.41 16.25
C VAL A 627 52.59 -7.87 15.90
N GLU A 628 53.18 -8.66 16.78
CA GLU A 628 53.17 -10.11 16.65
C GLU A 628 51.77 -10.61 17.03
N VAL A 629 51.04 -11.13 16.05
CA VAL A 629 49.71 -11.70 16.26
C VAL A 629 49.82 -13.21 16.27
N THR A 630 49.48 -13.82 17.41
CA THR A 630 49.36 -15.27 17.55
C THR A 630 47.90 -15.64 17.61
N ILE A 631 47.45 -16.42 16.63
CA ILE A 631 46.12 -17.01 16.63
C ILE A 631 46.19 -18.34 17.34
N LEU A 632 45.66 -18.38 18.56
CA LEU A 632 45.67 -19.57 19.39
C LEU A 632 44.59 -20.54 18.92
N PRO A 633 44.86 -21.86 19.00
CA PRO A 633 43.81 -22.85 18.80
C PRO A 633 42.71 -22.60 19.83
N SER A 634 41.46 -22.69 19.38
CA SER A 634 40.35 -22.85 20.31
C SER A 634 40.65 -24.03 21.23
N LYS A 635 40.38 -23.88 22.54
CA LYS A 635 40.57 -24.96 23.53
C LYS A 635 39.72 -26.20 23.25
N ASP A 636 38.77 -26.10 22.31
CA ASP A 636 37.95 -27.19 21.82
C ASP A 636 38.42 -27.62 20.42
N LYS A 637 39.39 -28.56 20.34
CA LYS A 637 39.66 -29.30 19.10
C LYS A 637 38.60 -30.38 18.92
N GLU A 638 37.37 -29.98 18.65
CA GLU A 638 36.34 -30.92 18.23
C GLU A 638 36.46 -31.13 16.70
N LYS A 639 36.44 -32.41 16.29
CA LYS A 639 36.55 -32.79 14.88
C LYS A 639 35.33 -32.25 14.12
N ARG A 640 35.57 -31.62 12.97
CA ARG A 640 34.52 -31.20 12.01
C ARG A 640 33.53 -32.34 11.77
N GLY A 641 32.24 -32.06 11.95
CA GLY A 641 31.16 -32.99 11.65
C GLY A 641 31.23 -33.47 10.20
N GLY A 642 30.90 -34.74 9.95
CA GLY A 642 30.93 -35.31 8.60
C GLY A 642 29.82 -34.73 7.69
N GLY A 643 30.06 -34.70 6.38
CA GLY A 643 29.08 -34.26 5.37
C GLY A 643 29.38 -32.89 4.74
N PHE A 644 28.50 -32.40 3.86
CA PHE A 644 28.59 -31.05 3.33
C PHE A 644 28.23 -30.01 4.40
N PRO A 645 28.92 -28.87 4.47
CA PRO A 645 28.59 -27.82 5.44
C PRO A 645 27.20 -27.24 5.17
N GLU A 646 26.42 -26.96 6.22
CA GLU A 646 25.07 -26.39 6.16
C GLU A 646 25.09 -24.85 6.25
N LEU A 647 24.20 -24.17 5.52
CA LEU A 647 23.98 -22.72 5.58
C LEU A 647 22.65 -22.47 6.30
N LYS A 648 22.69 -21.99 7.54
CA LYS A 648 21.53 -21.71 8.38
C LYS A 648 21.27 -20.22 8.51
N LEU A 649 20.06 -19.85 8.91
CA LEU A 649 19.60 -18.46 9.02
C LEU A 649 19.45 -18.06 10.49
N THR A 650 20.06 -16.96 10.91
CA THR A 650 19.82 -16.41 12.25
C THR A 650 18.38 -15.95 12.39
N ASP A 651 17.91 -15.85 13.64
CA ASP A 651 16.54 -15.49 14.03
C ASP A 651 15.47 -16.49 13.54
N ARG A 652 15.89 -17.63 12.95
CA ARG A 652 15.00 -18.69 12.48
C ARG A 652 15.47 -20.11 12.78
N ASP A 653 16.71 -20.45 12.45
CA ASP A 653 17.22 -21.82 12.63
C ASP A 653 17.76 -22.03 14.05
N VAL A 654 17.60 -23.27 14.55
CA VAL A 654 18.07 -23.69 15.87
C VAL A 654 19.56 -23.99 15.82
N ASP A 655 20.30 -23.40 16.75
CA ASP A 655 21.71 -23.67 16.98
C ASP A 655 21.86 -25.05 17.66
N PRO A 656 22.52 -26.03 17.03
CA PRO A 656 22.69 -27.37 17.61
C PRO A 656 23.48 -27.38 18.91
N ALA A 657 24.33 -26.39 19.17
CA ALA A 657 25.13 -26.32 20.38
C ALA A 657 24.31 -25.84 21.59
N THR A 658 23.30 -24.98 21.36
CA THR A 658 22.50 -24.38 22.44
C THR A 658 21.06 -24.89 22.53
N GLY A 659 20.56 -25.53 21.47
CA GLY A 659 19.18 -25.99 21.36
C GLY A 659 18.14 -24.86 21.25
N ARG A 660 18.58 -23.61 21.02
CA ARG A 660 17.73 -22.42 20.88
C ARG A 660 17.90 -21.79 19.49
N VAL A 661 16.94 -20.96 19.08
CA VAL A 661 17.08 -20.16 17.85
C VAL A 661 18.31 -19.26 17.98
N ARG A 662 19.18 -19.27 16.97
CA ARG A 662 20.40 -18.45 16.96
C ARG A 662 20.05 -17.00 16.68
N GLU A 663 20.25 -16.10 17.64
CA GLU A 663 20.04 -14.67 17.43
C GLU A 663 21.08 -14.09 16.47
N GLY A 664 20.65 -13.16 15.61
CA GLY A 664 21.58 -12.39 14.79
C GLY A 664 22.45 -11.45 15.61
N ASN A 665 23.60 -11.06 15.07
CA ASN A 665 24.53 -10.14 15.73
C ASN A 665 24.90 -8.98 14.77
N PRO A 666 24.51 -7.73 15.04
CA PRO A 666 24.78 -6.61 14.15
C PRO A 666 26.27 -6.29 13.96
N ASP A 667 27.13 -6.71 14.90
CA ASP A 667 28.58 -6.49 14.82
C ASP A 667 29.34 -7.64 14.15
N ALA A 668 28.63 -8.69 13.73
CA ALA A 668 29.18 -9.86 13.04
C ALA A 668 28.96 -9.77 11.52
N PRO A 669 29.82 -10.39 10.70
CA PRO A 669 29.68 -10.38 9.24
C PRO A 669 28.39 -11.06 8.78
N ALA A 670 28.00 -10.78 7.54
CA ALA A 670 26.79 -11.33 6.92
C ALA A 670 26.82 -12.84 6.75
N LEU A 671 27.96 -13.38 6.32
CA LEU A 671 28.25 -14.81 6.42
C LEU A 671 29.19 -14.99 7.60
N TRP A 672 28.80 -15.80 8.56
CA TRP A 672 29.45 -15.91 9.84
C TRP A 672 29.56 -17.37 10.25
N GLN A 673 30.73 -17.77 10.74
CA GLN A 673 30.97 -19.08 11.32
C GLN A 673 31.86 -18.88 12.54
N GLU A 674 31.38 -19.28 13.72
CA GLU A 674 32.21 -19.38 14.92
C GLU A 674 32.86 -20.74 15.03
N THR A 675 33.78 -20.89 15.99
CA THR A 675 34.49 -22.15 16.22
C THR A 675 33.56 -23.31 16.52
N VAL A 676 32.50 -23.10 17.31
CA VAL A 676 31.49 -24.14 17.59
C VAL A 676 30.68 -24.50 16.34
N ASP A 677 30.43 -23.53 15.45
CA ASP A 677 29.70 -23.75 14.20
C ASP A 677 30.57 -24.52 13.20
N TYR A 678 31.87 -24.24 13.15
CA TYR A 678 32.85 -24.98 12.34
C TYR A 678 32.88 -26.48 12.72
N VAL A 679 32.86 -26.78 14.02
CA VAL A 679 32.77 -28.15 14.53
C VAL A 679 31.47 -28.82 14.08
N ASN A 680 30.36 -28.10 14.14
CA ASN A 680 29.06 -28.60 13.68
C ASN A 680 28.88 -28.55 12.15
N ASN A 681 29.91 -28.11 11.41
CA ASN A 681 29.90 -27.95 9.95
C ASN A 681 28.79 -26.99 9.47
N ILE A 682 28.56 -25.89 10.20
CA ILE A 682 27.49 -24.90 9.93
C ILE A 682 28.10 -23.53 9.62
N PHE A 683 27.50 -22.83 8.67
CA PHE A 683 27.64 -21.40 8.44
C PHE A 683 26.31 -20.71 8.72
N TRP A 684 26.35 -19.53 9.31
CA TRP A 684 25.18 -18.69 9.56
C TRP A 684 25.13 -17.52 8.59
N LEU A 685 24.00 -17.37 7.91
CA LEU A 685 23.59 -16.13 7.26
C LEU A 685 22.95 -15.23 8.34
N ASN A 686 23.72 -14.26 8.81
CA ASN A 686 23.38 -13.38 9.91
C ASN A 686 22.50 -12.22 9.43
N LEU A 687 21.18 -12.35 9.64
CA LEU A 687 20.17 -11.38 9.23
C LEU A 687 20.25 -10.04 9.94
N GLN A 688 20.93 -9.95 11.09
CA GLN A 688 21.09 -8.68 11.80
C GLN A 688 22.36 -7.92 11.40
N SER A 689 23.27 -8.54 10.63
CA SER A 689 24.40 -7.80 10.05
C SER A 689 23.88 -6.64 9.19
N PRO A 690 24.51 -5.45 9.18
CA PRO A 690 23.96 -4.27 8.49
C PRO A 690 23.62 -4.52 7.02
N ALA A 691 24.44 -5.30 6.32
CA ALA A 691 24.22 -5.63 4.92
C ALA A 691 23.08 -6.64 4.72
N ALA A 692 22.99 -7.68 5.56
CA ALA A 692 21.92 -8.67 5.47
C ALA A 692 20.59 -8.09 5.95
N ALA A 693 20.58 -7.34 7.05
CA ALA A 693 19.40 -6.67 7.59
C ALA A 693 18.82 -5.71 6.56
N TYR A 694 19.69 -4.99 5.85
CA TYR A 694 19.28 -4.12 4.76
C TYR A 694 18.69 -4.90 3.59
N ALA A 695 19.39 -5.92 3.09
CA ALA A 695 18.90 -6.74 1.97
C ALA A 695 17.61 -7.50 2.34
N PHE A 696 17.48 -7.95 3.58
CA PHE A 696 16.36 -8.71 4.12
C PHE A 696 15.10 -7.85 4.27
N LYS A 697 15.24 -6.63 4.83
CA LYS A 697 14.15 -5.64 4.89
C LYS A 697 13.58 -5.31 3.51
N GLN A 698 14.40 -5.44 2.47
CA GLN A 698 14.06 -5.15 1.08
C GLN A 698 13.63 -6.41 0.29
N SER A 699 13.54 -7.58 0.93
CA SER A 699 13.32 -8.86 0.24
C SER A 699 11.91 -9.00 -0.38
N SER A 700 10.91 -8.32 0.17
CA SER A 700 9.53 -8.29 -0.34
C SER A 700 9.34 -7.28 -1.48
N GLU A 701 9.95 -6.10 -1.37
CA GLU A 701 9.83 -4.99 -2.34
C GLU A 701 10.82 -5.14 -3.51
N THR A 702 12.05 -5.57 -3.22
CA THR A 702 13.11 -5.80 -4.21
C THR A 702 13.71 -7.21 -4.04
N PRO A 703 12.98 -8.28 -4.39
CA PRO A 703 13.46 -9.66 -4.22
C PRO A 703 14.81 -9.94 -4.87
N ARG A 704 15.11 -9.24 -5.98
CA ARG A 704 16.39 -9.37 -6.68
C ARG A 704 17.59 -8.90 -5.85
N LEU A 705 17.43 -7.86 -5.02
CA LEU A 705 18.50 -7.34 -4.17
C LEU A 705 18.86 -8.37 -3.09
N TRP A 706 17.83 -8.92 -2.43
CA TRP A 706 18.00 -10.04 -1.50
C TRP A 706 18.70 -11.22 -2.18
N ARG A 707 18.21 -11.67 -3.33
CA ARG A 707 18.76 -12.85 -4.03
C ARG A 707 20.20 -12.65 -4.49
N LEU A 708 20.56 -11.45 -4.95
CA LEU A 708 21.94 -11.09 -5.29
C LEU A 708 22.84 -11.24 -4.07
N PHE A 709 22.47 -10.59 -2.98
CA PHE A 709 23.20 -10.63 -1.72
C PHE A 709 23.33 -12.08 -1.19
N HIS A 710 22.23 -12.83 -1.23
CA HIS A 710 22.16 -14.21 -0.74
C HIS A 710 23.09 -15.13 -1.52
N ILE A 711 23.14 -15.00 -2.85
CA ILE A 711 24.06 -15.78 -3.70
C ILE A 711 25.51 -15.37 -3.49
N GLU A 712 25.81 -14.08 -3.32
CA GLU A 712 27.17 -13.64 -3.01
C GLU A 712 27.65 -14.30 -1.72
N ARG A 713 26.81 -14.37 -0.68
CA ARG A 713 27.16 -15.07 0.57
C ARG A 713 27.30 -16.58 0.37
N LEU A 714 26.47 -17.20 -0.48
CA LEU A 714 26.59 -18.62 -0.82
C LEU A 714 27.90 -18.93 -1.56
N MET A 715 28.29 -18.07 -2.50
CA MET A 715 29.55 -18.19 -3.24
C MET A 715 30.75 -17.99 -2.32
N GLU A 716 30.68 -17.00 -1.42
CA GLU A 716 31.68 -16.78 -0.37
C GLU A 716 31.84 -18.02 0.50
N MET A 717 30.74 -18.64 0.94
CA MET A 717 30.76 -19.89 1.69
C MET A 717 31.47 -21.03 0.91
N VAL A 718 31.08 -21.24 -0.35
CA VAL A 718 31.69 -22.30 -1.19
C VAL A 718 33.19 -22.06 -1.35
N GLU A 719 33.59 -20.81 -1.61
CA GLU A 719 35.00 -20.43 -1.73
C GLU A 719 35.79 -20.76 -0.45
N LEU A 720 35.25 -20.39 0.72
CA LEU A 720 35.89 -20.65 2.02
C LEU A 720 36.08 -22.15 2.28
N VAL A 721 35.08 -22.98 1.95
CA VAL A 721 35.17 -24.44 2.12
C VAL A 721 36.18 -25.06 1.17
N TRP A 722 36.23 -24.61 -0.08
CA TRP A 722 37.21 -25.07 -1.07
C TRP A 722 38.64 -24.75 -0.68
N MET A 723 38.85 -23.53 -0.18
CA MET A 723 40.14 -23.12 0.33
C MET A 723 40.53 -24.05 1.49
N ASP A 724 39.68 -24.16 2.52
CA ASP A 724 39.95 -25.00 3.68
C ASP A 724 40.37 -26.44 3.31
N GLU A 725 39.65 -27.10 2.38
CA GLU A 725 39.98 -28.46 1.94
C GLU A 725 41.31 -28.55 1.17
N GLU A 726 41.57 -27.66 0.20
CA GLU A 726 42.79 -27.75 -0.60
C GLU A 726 44.04 -27.41 0.24
N PHE A 727 43.93 -26.45 1.16
CA PHE A 727 44.98 -26.13 2.13
C PHE A 727 45.21 -27.29 3.12
N THR A 728 44.15 -27.94 3.60
CA THR A 728 44.26 -29.06 4.56
C THR A 728 44.81 -30.34 3.89
N ARG A 729 44.50 -30.59 2.61
CA ARG A 729 44.94 -31.80 1.90
C ARG A 729 46.41 -31.78 1.48
N ARG A 730 47.01 -30.60 1.26
CA ARG A 730 48.36 -30.45 0.67
C ARG A 730 49.37 -29.69 1.54
N GLY A 731 48.91 -29.01 2.58
CA GLY A 731 49.70 -28.04 3.35
C GLY A 731 50.79 -28.60 4.27
N GLU A 732 50.81 -29.90 4.59
CA GLU A 732 51.80 -30.43 5.56
C GLU A 732 53.11 -30.93 4.95
N ASN A 733 53.21 -31.14 3.62
CA ASN A 733 54.36 -31.81 3.00
C ASN A 733 54.93 -31.19 1.70
N GLU A 734 54.46 -30.02 1.25
CA GLU A 734 54.88 -29.44 -0.04
C GLU A 734 55.92 -28.32 0.06
N PRO A 735 56.93 -28.29 -0.83
CA PRO A 735 57.99 -27.30 -0.78
C PRO A 735 57.52 -25.90 -1.24
N PRO A 736 58.08 -24.80 -0.66
CA PRO A 736 57.64 -23.41 -0.85
C PRO A 736 57.57 -22.90 -2.31
N ASP A 737 58.35 -23.48 -3.20
CA ASP A 737 58.48 -23.12 -4.62
C ASP A 737 57.25 -23.51 -5.47
N LEU A 738 56.42 -24.44 -5.02
CA LEU A 738 55.17 -24.84 -5.69
C LEU A 738 53.95 -24.00 -5.26
N TRP A 739 54.08 -23.15 -4.23
CA TRP A 739 52.98 -22.34 -3.69
C TRP A 739 52.49 -21.27 -4.67
N ALA A 740 53.38 -20.67 -5.46
CA ALA A 740 53.00 -19.68 -6.47
C ALA A 740 52.13 -20.32 -7.58
N SER A 741 52.48 -21.52 -8.03
CA SER A 741 51.68 -22.29 -8.99
C SER A 741 50.36 -22.78 -8.39
N HIS A 742 50.33 -23.15 -7.11
CA HIS A 742 49.10 -23.54 -6.41
C HIS A 742 48.16 -22.36 -6.19
N ARG A 743 48.69 -21.18 -5.85
CA ARG A 743 47.88 -19.96 -5.74
C ARG A 743 47.25 -19.57 -7.07
N ILE A 744 48.00 -19.65 -8.17
CA ILE A 744 47.46 -19.40 -9.52
C ILE A 744 46.42 -20.45 -9.92
N ALA A 745 46.66 -21.74 -9.62
CA ALA A 745 45.69 -22.80 -9.89
C ALA A 745 44.41 -22.63 -9.05
N LEU A 746 44.55 -22.20 -7.80
CA LEU A 746 43.45 -21.91 -6.88
C LEU A 746 42.65 -20.69 -7.33
N GLU A 747 43.31 -19.59 -7.72
CA GLU A 747 42.66 -18.41 -8.31
C GLU A 747 41.91 -18.76 -9.61
N ASN A 748 42.54 -19.53 -10.50
CA ASN A 748 41.89 -19.96 -11.74
C ASN A 748 40.67 -20.85 -11.47
N ARG A 749 40.78 -21.78 -10.52
CA ARG A 749 39.68 -22.68 -10.15
C ARG A 749 38.56 -21.93 -9.42
N ARG A 750 38.91 -20.99 -8.54
CA ARG A 750 37.99 -20.06 -7.88
C ARG A 750 37.19 -19.28 -8.92
N VAL A 751 37.86 -18.67 -9.89
CA VAL A 751 37.23 -17.92 -10.98
C VAL A 751 36.29 -18.83 -11.79
N GLN A 752 36.72 -20.06 -12.12
CA GLN A 752 35.89 -21.02 -12.85
C GLN A 752 34.65 -21.47 -12.06
N THR A 753 34.82 -21.82 -10.79
CA THR A 753 33.71 -22.28 -9.92
C THR A 753 32.70 -21.16 -9.72
N ILE A 754 33.15 -19.94 -9.42
CA ILE A 754 32.28 -18.76 -9.26
C ILE A 754 31.55 -18.43 -10.57
N GLN A 755 32.25 -18.46 -11.71
CA GLN A 755 31.61 -18.24 -13.02
C GLN A 755 30.54 -19.30 -13.34
N ASN A 756 30.81 -20.56 -13.01
CA ASN A 756 29.86 -21.66 -13.25
C ASN A 756 28.64 -21.56 -12.31
N MET A 757 28.87 -21.32 -11.02
CA MET A 757 27.80 -21.04 -10.05
C MET A 757 26.95 -19.85 -10.50
N TRP A 758 27.58 -18.76 -10.96
CA TRP A 758 26.87 -17.57 -11.39
C TRP A 758 25.99 -17.81 -12.61
N THR A 759 26.48 -18.63 -13.55
CA THR A 759 25.71 -19.01 -14.74
C THR A 759 24.44 -19.76 -14.37
N LYS A 760 24.54 -20.73 -13.44
CA LYS A 760 23.40 -21.55 -12.98
C LYS A 760 22.47 -20.82 -12.00
N LEU A 761 22.97 -19.81 -11.27
CA LEU A 761 22.20 -19.03 -10.29
C LEU A 761 21.56 -17.76 -10.87
N ARG A 762 21.92 -17.37 -12.11
CA ARG A 762 21.35 -16.18 -12.77
C ARG A 762 19.82 -16.22 -12.85
N ALA A 763 19.23 -17.37 -13.17
CA ALA A 763 17.78 -17.53 -13.24
C ALA A 763 17.09 -17.33 -11.87
N TYR A 764 17.76 -17.70 -10.79
CA TYR A 764 17.26 -17.49 -9.44
C TYR A 764 17.31 -16.00 -9.07
N VAL A 765 18.40 -15.28 -9.40
CA VAL A 765 18.46 -13.81 -9.24
C VAL A 765 17.35 -13.09 -9.99
N GLU A 766 17.13 -13.46 -11.25
CA GLU A 766 16.25 -12.72 -12.16
C GLU A 766 14.77 -13.08 -11.95
N GLY A 767 14.45 -14.31 -11.55
CA GLY A 767 13.07 -14.81 -11.52
C GLY A 767 12.72 -15.74 -10.37
N GLY A 768 13.61 -15.96 -9.40
CA GLY A 768 13.36 -16.81 -8.22
C GLY A 768 13.30 -18.31 -8.50
N LYS A 769 13.72 -18.74 -9.70
CA LYS A 769 13.76 -20.16 -10.08
C LYS A 769 15.19 -20.68 -10.07
N LEU A 770 15.45 -21.72 -9.30
CA LEU A 770 16.70 -22.48 -9.38
C LEU A 770 16.60 -23.45 -10.57
N GLU A 771 17.57 -23.41 -11.48
CA GLU A 771 17.68 -24.41 -12.52
C GLU A 771 18.10 -25.74 -11.89
N ALA A 772 17.36 -26.82 -12.18
CA ALA A 772 17.77 -28.16 -11.78
C ALA A 772 19.09 -28.47 -12.49
N GLY A 773 20.13 -28.74 -11.68
CA GLY A 773 21.50 -28.94 -12.13
C GLY A 773 21.69 -30.15 -13.01
#